data_AF-G0QZK9-F1
#
_entry.id   AF-G0QZK9-F1
#
_cell.length_a   1.000
_cell.length_b   1.000
_cell.length_c   1.000
_cell.angle_alpha   90.00
_cell.angle_beta   90.00
_cell.angle_gamma   90.00
#
_symmetry.space_group_name_H-M   'P 1'
#
loop_
_entity.id
_entity.type
_entity.pdbx_description
1 polymer ?
#
loop_
_entity_poly.entity_id
_entity_poly.type
_entity_poly.pdbx_seq_one_letter_code
_entity_poly.pdbx_strand_id
1 'polypeptide(L)'
;QEFSSKYKQFQRFVNNQYNQISQNKTVQMLIGKQNPQQPQKKENQVKNDDITNFQHASYFAASFLFIMSIISLNSFQNSRKSVLFAIGGMITAISATFYQESWNLADSFRWLSSFLIGGSIGLYFGLNTKITQYGQAVCFLQSLIGLASFLLGIAQFERLKQFKAKFNKLDSFQTVFVCLLGTMIFSSAVTCYFKLDKKNIAKEPLNLIGKYRNSVNFIVLICIGVFGLLYVVFSMGFALWMIFILALYIGWGLVVSVQQRQLNVIIPFQTVLMGITLSFVGFVFNRDYLIIVGALCITGGYKLTQRASHGINCGIFDAYFKSWNDQNIEIKSNISSDFAYNNQDINFMDLSNELMSASNIVFVPGNGIYQQQCTKYIADIALYLQEAGKNIQFCIHPSSGKLPGHMNAILAEYDVAFEIIKELEEVDFSKFELCIIVGAYDEINPDFYNFQKIPTCQVWESNRVVYIQTKVENNKNNGVFDYNNVFVLKGDNQKNLEAVYNQLQLKGVQIIREICLENEIINKNQVYCQINEEELFSLKNKCQKVLGVLNEFENNIENRVSITPELIQCFIKNGINVWIEKNAGKQCGYTDEMYCQFGAKITNSDDIYQNAHIIVLISQLKENQIQKLQQNLEILIAPLGHDKLNLINTLVKYENLTVLDINEIPEDDFLYQKLSVKQNNSLILAHRGVLEGFYHLNKSSRGINNKIGQTQQAQCLVIGADSLGLNVGKIIKQTFGANVSVFDQRDGLKESIKKMGFLPVDIVYENQFLNPISAQKNALQKCLQITDLIIITKEKKEEEGNILNEEMCSNLKRGAVIVDLVVEKGGNCSFTQFNKVTYDQNIGITVIGYNINICAQRI
;
A
#
# COMPACT_ATOMS: atom_id res chain seq x y z
N GLN A 1 -19.70 -30.44 6.99
CA GLN A 1 -19.86 -31.82 7.52
C GLN A 1 -18.67 -32.72 7.15
N GLU A 2 -18.19 -32.70 5.91
CA GLU A 2 -17.04 -33.49 5.46
C GLU A 2 -15.73 -33.20 6.24
N PHE A 3 -15.50 -31.93 6.61
CA PHE A 3 -14.37 -31.52 7.45
C PHE A 3 -14.42 -32.12 8.86
N SER A 4 -15.61 -32.18 9.49
CA SER A 4 -15.79 -32.81 10.80
C SER A 4 -15.53 -34.32 10.74
N SER A 5 -15.91 -34.96 9.63
CA SER A 5 -15.62 -36.38 9.38
C SER A 5 -14.11 -36.64 9.25
N LYS A 6 -13.39 -35.83 8.44
CA LYS A 6 -11.94 -35.96 8.27
C LYS A 6 -11.17 -35.61 9.55
N TYR A 7 -11.62 -34.63 10.32
CA TYR A 7 -11.03 -34.29 11.62
C TYR A 7 -11.21 -35.43 12.65
N LYS A 8 -12.39 -36.06 12.70
CA LYS A 8 -12.62 -37.24 13.56
C LYS A 8 -11.80 -38.46 13.10
N GLN A 9 -11.60 -38.64 11.80
CA GLN A 9 -10.68 -39.67 11.28
C GLN A 9 -9.23 -39.40 11.68
N PHE A 10 -8.78 -38.14 11.60
CA PHE A 10 -7.43 -37.75 12.03
C PHE A 10 -7.23 -37.93 13.54
N GLN A 11 -8.20 -37.52 14.38
CA GLN A 11 -8.14 -37.78 15.83
C GLN A 11 -8.10 -39.27 16.16
N ARG A 12 -8.87 -40.10 15.45
CA ARG A 12 -8.83 -41.56 15.61
C ARG A 12 -7.48 -42.14 15.17
N PHE A 13 -6.90 -41.63 14.09
CA PHE A 13 -5.57 -42.04 13.63
C PHE A 13 -4.48 -41.70 14.66
N VAL A 14 -4.49 -40.47 15.20
CA VAL A 14 -3.55 -40.03 16.23
C VAL A 14 -3.71 -40.84 17.52
N ASN A 15 -4.94 -41.06 18.00
CA ASN A 15 -5.19 -41.87 19.19
C ASN A 15 -4.81 -43.35 19.00
N ASN A 16 -4.99 -43.90 17.79
CA ASN A 16 -4.56 -45.27 17.50
C ASN A 16 -3.04 -45.39 17.43
N GLN A 17 -2.32 -44.40 16.88
CA GLN A 17 -0.86 -44.38 16.90
C GLN A 17 -0.34 -44.25 18.33
N TYR A 18 -0.93 -43.36 19.14
CA TYR A 18 -0.57 -43.21 20.56
C TYR A 18 -0.81 -44.51 21.36
N ASN A 19 -1.93 -45.19 21.13
CA ASN A 19 -2.24 -46.46 21.78
C ASN A 19 -1.38 -47.63 21.28
N GLN A 20 -0.98 -47.65 20.01
CA GLN A 20 -0.04 -48.65 19.49
C GLN A 20 1.37 -48.47 20.06
N ILE A 21 1.80 -47.23 20.28
CA ILE A 21 3.07 -46.91 20.93
C ILE A 21 3.01 -47.30 22.42
N SER A 22 1.89 -47.08 23.11
CA SER A 22 1.74 -47.41 24.55
C SER A 22 1.56 -48.91 24.85
N GLN A 23 1.03 -49.70 23.91
CA GLN A 23 0.78 -51.14 24.09
C GLN A 23 1.92 -52.05 23.60
N ASN A 24 3.01 -51.50 23.07
CA ASN A 24 4.11 -52.29 22.53
C ASN A 24 4.87 -53.00 23.68
N LYS A 25 4.54 -54.28 23.94
CA LYS A 25 5.12 -55.12 25.02
C LYS A 25 6.65 -55.22 24.99
N THR A 26 7.28 -54.91 23.86
CA THR A 26 8.73 -54.80 23.70
C THR A 26 9.33 -53.65 24.52
N VAL A 27 8.59 -52.54 24.69
CA VAL A 27 8.98 -51.40 25.54
C VAL A 27 8.83 -51.75 27.03
N GLN A 28 7.81 -52.52 27.41
CA GLN A 28 7.64 -52.98 28.79
C GLN A 28 8.64 -54.07 29.19
N MET A 29 9.08 -54.93 28.26
CA MET A 29 10.11 -55.95 28.53
C MET A 29 11.55 -55.38 28.58
N LEU A 30 11.85 -54.28 27.88
CA LEU A 30 13.16 -53.60 27.97
C LEU A 30 13.39 -52.87 29.31
N ILE A 31 12.33 -52.59 30.08
CA ILE A 31 12.40 -51.96 31.40
C ILE A 31 12.61 -53.01 32.52
N GLY A 32 12.29 -54.28 32.25
CA GLY A 32 12.33 -55.36 33.23
C GLY A 32 13.53 -56.30 33.07
N LYS A 33 14.57 -56.09 33.89
CA LYS A 33 15.78 -56.91 34.11
C LYS A 33 17.01 -56.49 33.30
N GLN A 34 17.90 -55.72 33.94
CA GLN A 34 19.36 -55.91 33.87
C GLN A 34 20.10 -55.09 34.96
N ASN A 35 21.12 -55.75 35.53
CA ASN A 35 22.07 -55.48 36.63
C ASN A 35 22.27 -54.06 37.25
N PRO A 36 22.62 -53.99 38.55
CA PRO A 36 22.83 -52.76 39.30
C PRO A 36 24.25 -52.20 39.10
N GLN A 37 24.56 -51.68 37.91
CA GLN A 37 25.69 -50.76 37.73
C GLN A 37 25.30 -49.68 36.71
N GLN A 38 25.48 -48.40 37.09
CA GLN A 38 25.44 -47.15 36.31
C GLN A 38 24.19 -46.25 36.43
N PRO A 39 24.09 -45.43 37.51
CA PRO A 39 23.13 -44.31 37.62
C PRO A 39 23.37 -43.20 36.58
N GLN A 40 24.64 -42.89 36.26
CA GLN A 40 25.01 -41.79 35.36
C GLN A 40 24.61 -42.00 33.88
N LYS A 41 24.51 -43.25 33.41
CA LYS A 41 24.01 -43.52 32.05
C LYS A 41 22.49 -43.37 31.93
N LYS A 42 21.75 -43.61 33.02
CA LYS A 42 20.29 -43.45 33.06
C LYS A 42 19.88 -41.98 33.06
N GLU A 43 20.55 -41.12 33.82
CA GLU A 43 20.26 -39.67 33.81
C GLU A 43 20.58 -39.02 32.44
N ASN A 44 21.69 -39.39 31.81
CA ASN A 44 22.04 -38.89 30.47
C ASN A 44 21.12 -39.46 29.38
N GLN A 45 20.57 -40.67 29.53
CA GLN A 45 19.56 -41.20 28.61
C GLN A 45 18.22 -40.47 28.76
N VAL A 46 17.73 -40.27 29.99
CA VAL A 46 16.48 -39.57 30.26
C VAL A 46 16.52 -38.11 29.76
N LYS A 47 17.63 -37.38 29.98
CA LYS A 47 17.79 -36.02 29.45
C LYS A 47 17.80 -35.95 27.92
N ASN A 48 18.44 -36.93 27.26
CA ASN A 48 18.45 -37.01 25.80
C ASN A 48 17.05 -37.33 25.23
N ASP A 49 16.26 -38.15 25.92
CA ASP A 49 14.88 -38.45 25.55
C ASP A 49 13.96 -37.21 25.71
N ASP A 50 14.17 -36.39 26.74
CA ASP A 50 13.41 -35.14 26.93
C ASP A 50 13.70 -34.09 25.86
N ILE A 51 14.97 -33.91 25.48
CA ILE A 51 15.38 -32.98 24.42
C ILE A 51 14.82 -33.39 23.07
N THR A 52 14.90 -34.68 22.73
CA THR A 52 14.37 -35.20 21.46
C THR A 52 12.86 -35.07 21.39
N ASN A 53 12.14 -35.35 22.48
CA ASN A 53 10.69 -35.14 22.58
C ASN A 53 10.31 -33.66 22.39
N PHE A 54 11.04 -32.73 23.01
CA PHE A 54 10.83 -31.29 22.83
C PHE A 54 11.06 -30.85 21.37
N GLN A 55 12.10 -31.37 20.71
CA GLN A 55 12.37 -31.09 19.31
C GLN A 55 11.22 -31.57 18.40
N HIS A 56 10.76 -32.81 18.58
CA HIS A 56 9.64 -33.36 17.81
C HIS A 56 8.35 -32.57 18.01
N ALA A 57 8.02 -32.21 19.25
CA ALA A 57 6.86 -31.38 19.56
C ALA A 57 6.95 -29.98 18.91
N SER A 58 8.13 -29.37 18.94
CA SER A 58 8.38 -28.06 18.33
C SER A 58 8.30 -28.11 16.80
N TYR A 59 8.81 -29.16 16.17
CA TYR A 59 8.67 -29.36 14.72
C TYR A 59 7.23 -29.62 14.30
N PHE A 60 6.45 -30.33 15.12
CA PHE A 60 5.02 -30.49 14.90
C PHE A 60 4.28 -29.15 14.99
N ALA A 61 4.59 -28.34 16.02
CA ALA A 61 4.04 -26.99 16.17
C ALA A 61 4.41 -26.08 14.99
N ALA A 62 5.67 -26.12 14.55
CA ALA A 62 6.14 -25.37 13.38
C ALA A 62 5.36 -25.77 12.10
N SER A 63 5.16 -27.07 11.90
CA SER A 63 4.38 -27.60 10.76
C SER A 63 2.95 -27.09 10.76
N PHE A 64 2.31 -27.06 11.93
CA PHE A 64 0.96 -26.53 12.09
C PHE A 64 0.90 -25.03 11.78
N LEU A 65 1.89 -24.25 12.23
CA LEU A 65 1.98 -22.81 11.93
C LEU A 65 2.19 -22.55 10.42
N PHE A 66 2.99 -23.36 9.73
CA PHE A 66 3.12 -23.25 8.26
C PHE A 66 1.82 -23.59 7.52
N ILE A 67 1.05 -24.57 7.99
CA ILE A 67 -0.28 -24.87 7.43
C ILE A 67 -1.23 -23.68 7.65
N MET A 68 -1.27 -23.13 8.86
CA MET A 68 -2.10 -21.96 9.18
C MET A 68 -1.69 -20.72 8.38
N SER A 69 -0.40 -20.55 8.10
CA SER A 69 0.09 -19.51 7.21
C SER A 69 -0.57 -19.58 5.83
N ILE A 70 -0.59 -20.76 5.21
CA ILE A 70 -1.17 -20.93 3.87
C ILE A 70 -2.70 -20.78 3.90
N ILE A 71 -3.38 -21.33 4.90
CA ILE A 71 -4.84 -21.19 5.05
C ILE A 71 -5.23 -19.71 5.17
N SER A 72 -4.43 -18.91 5.88
CA SER A 72 -4.68 -17.49 6.10
C SER A 72 -4.53 -16.64 4.83
N LEU A 73 -3.91 -17.16 3.76
CA LEU A 73 -3.82 -16.48 2.46
C LEU A 73 -5.13 -16.53 1.65
N ASN A 74 -6.11 -17.32 2.06
CA ASN A 74 -7.40 -17.44 1.35
C ASN A 74 -8.26 -16.17 1.46
N SER A 75 -7.96 -15.24 2.36
CA SER A 75 -8.66 -13.95 2.43
C SER A 75 -7.69 -12.78 2.62
N PHE A 76 -7.95 -11.68 1.93
CA PHE A 76 -7.11 -10.47 1.97
C PHE A 76 -6.94 -9.93 3.39
N GLN A 77 -8.00 -9.93 4.20
CA GLN A 77 -7.98 -9.47 5.59
C GLN A 77 -7.03 -10.27 6.49
N ASN A 78 -6.82 -11.56 6.20
CA ASN A 78 -5.96 -12.44 6.98
C ASN A 78 -4.52 -12.56 6.42
N SER A 79 -4.22 -11.90 5.30
CA SER A 79 -2.88 -11.92 4.67
C SER A 79 -1.76 -11.53 5.63
N ARG A 80 -1.97 -10.54 6.51
CA ARG A 80 -1.00 -10.15 7.54
C ARG A 80 -0.75 -11.26 8.57
N LYS A 81 -1.81 -11.97 8.99
CA LYS A 81 -1.71 -13.10 9.92
C LYS A 81 -0.93 -14.27 9.29
N SER A 82 -1.08 -14.49 7.99
CA SER A 82 -0.33 -15.51 7.27
C SER A 82 1.19 -15.37 7.46
N VAL A 83 1.70 -14.15 7.28
CA VAL A 83 3.14 -13.85 7.43
C VAL A 83 3.59 -14.06 8.88
N LEU A 84 2.79 -13.63 9.86
CA LEU A 84 3.09 -13.84 11.27
C LEU A 84 3.17 -15.33 11.63
N PHE A 85 2.26 -16.15 11.12
CA PHE A 85 2.31 -17.60 11.33
C PHE A 85 3.56 -18.23 10.69
N ALA A 86 3.96 -17.79 9.48
CA ALA A 86 5.19 -18.27 8.85
C ALA A 86 6.45 -17.90 9.65
N ILE A 87 6.52 -16.66 10.14
CA ILE A 87 7.62 -16.20 11.00
C ILE A 87 7.67 -17.02 12.29
N GLY A 88 6.53 -17.21 12.96
CA GLY A 88 6.43 -18.04 14.16
C GLY A 88 6.85 -19.49 13.91
N GLY A 89 6.42 -20.08 12.79
CA GLY A 89 6.80 -21.43 12.37
C GLY A 89 8.31 -21.56 12.11
N MET A 90 8.93 -20.57 11.48
CA MET A 90 10.37 -20.57 11.23
C MET A 90 11.18 -20.39 12.52
N ILE A 91 10.78 -19.46 13.39
CA ILE A 91 11.43 -19.25 14.69
C ILE A 91 11.36 -20.53 15.54
N THR A 92 10.18 -21.15 15.65
CA THR A 92 10.01 -22.39 16.43
C THR A 92 10.87 -23.54 15.88
N ALA A 93 10.93 -23.73 14.57
CA ALA A 93 11.78 -24.76 13.96
C ALA A 93 13.28 -24.51 14.17
N ILE A 94 13.73 -23.25 14.03
CA ILE A 94 15.13 -22.89 14.24
C ILE A 94 15.49 -23.07 15.72
N SER A 95 14.70 -22.53 16.65
CA SER A 95 14.94 -22.66 18.09
C SER A 95 15.01 -24.12 18.52
N ALA A 96 14.13 -24.99 18.00
CA ALA A 96 14.19 -26.43 18.26
C ALA A 96 15.50 -27.07 17.77
N THR A 97 16.00 -26.65 16.61
CA THR A 97 17.24 -27.17 16.02
C THR A 97 18.48 -26.70 16.79
N PHE A 98 18.45 -25.49 17.36
CA PHE A 98 19.50 -24.97 18.22
C PHE A 98 19.49 -25.60 19.63
N TYR A 99 18.36 -26.16 20.05
CA TYR A 99 18.20 -26.81 21.36
C TYR A 99 18.73 -28.26 21.32
N GLN A 100 20.06 -28.42 21.39
CA GLN A 100 20.71 -29.73 21.51
C GLN A 100 21.92 -29.70 22.45
N GLU A 101 22.14 -30.79 23.20
CA GLU A 101 23.22 -30.91 24.19
C GLU A 101 24.64 -30.98 23.58
N SER A 102 24.76 -31.22 22.28
CA SER A 102 26.03 -31.55 21.62
C SER A 102 26.84 -30.33 21.13
N TRP A 103 26.46 -29.10 21.51
CA TRP A 103 27.12 -27.90 20.98
C TRP A 103 28.26 -27.44 21.88
N ASN A 104 29.47 -27.44 21.33
CA ASN A 104 30.58 -26.72 21.93
C ASN A 104 30.41 -25.21 21.68
N LEU A 105 30.98 -24.39 22.58
CA LEU A 105 30.86 -22.93 22.51
C LEU A 105 31.33 -22.34 21.17
N ALA A 106 32.34 -22.96 20.56
CA ALA A 106 32.83 -22.60 19.22
C ALA A 106 31.82 -22.93 18.09
N ASP A 107 31.10 -24.05 18.20
CA ASP A 107 30.09 -24.44 17.20
C ASP A 107 28.85 -23.56 17.32
N SER A 108 28.42 -23.25 18.55
CA SER A 108 27.35 -22.27 18.79
C SER A 108 27.65 -20.92 18.14
N PHE A 109 28.89 -20.43 18.26
CA PHE A 109 29.32 -19.17 17.64
C PHE A 109 29.34 -19.25 16.10
N ARG A 110 29.79 -20.36 15.52
CA ARG A 110 29.80 -20.58 14.06
C ARG A 110 28.39 -20.59 13.46
N TRP A 111 27.45 -21.30 14.10
CA TRP A 111 26.06 -21.35 13.63
C TRP A 111 25.34 -20.01 13.79
N LEU A 112 25.53 -19.34 14.94
CA LEU A 112 24.91 -18.04 15.18
C LEU A 112 25.44 -16.97 14.22
N SER A 113 26.76 -16.91 14.00
CA SER A 113 27.36 -15.96 13.06
C SER A 113 26.90 -16.21 11.61
N SER A 114 26.81 -17.47 11.17
CA SER A 114 26.29 -17.81 9.85
C SER A 114 24.83 -17.40 9.69
N PHE A 115 24.00 -17.61 10.72
CA PHE A 115 22.60 -17.20 10.74
C PHE A 115 22.45 -15.67 10.69
N LEU A 116 23.25 -14.94 11.47
CA LEU A 116 23.22 -13.48 11.48
C LEU A 116 23.66 -12.89 10.13
N ILE A 117 24.70 -13.43 9.51
CA ILE A 117 25.16 -12.99 8.19
C ILE A 117 24.08 -13.25 7.13
N GLY A 118 23.57 -14.49 7.05
CA GLY A 118 22.54 -14.85 6.09
C GLY A 118 21.24 -14.07 6.30
N GLY A 119 20.82 -13.92 7.56
CA GLY A 119 19.65 -13.13 7.95
C GLY A 119 19.80 -11.65 7.62
N SER A 120 20.97 -11.06 7.86
CA SER A 120 21.25 -9.65 7.53
C SER A 120 21.23 -9.39 6.02
N ILE A 121 21.82 -10.28 5.23
CA ILE A 121 21.77 -10.20 3.76
C ILE A 121 20.32 -10.32 3.29
N GLY A 122 19.56 -11.29 3.81
CA GLY A 122 18.15 -11.48 3.50
C GLY A 122 17.30 -10.26 3.84
N LEU A 123 17.50 -9.67 5.02
CA LEU A 123 16.82 -8.43 5.44
C LEU A 123 17.17 -7.24 4.55
N TYR A 124 18.45 -7.07 4.20
CA TYR A 124 18.90 -6.02 3.30
C TYR A 124 18.22 -6.10 1.93
N PHE A 125 18.17 -7.31 1.33
CA PHE A 125 17.47 -7.50 0.06
C PHE A 125 15.96 -7.31 0.21
N GLY A 126 15.36 -7.83 1.29
CA GLY A 126 13.92 -7.67 1.54
C GLY A 126 13.47 -6.22 1.66
N LEU A 127 14.25 -5.37 2.33
CA LEU A 127 13.92 -3.95 2.53
C LEU A 127 14.18 -3.07 1.30
N ASN A 128 15.13 -3.45 0.43
CA ASN A 128 15.55 -2.62 -0.71
C ASN A 128 14.94 -3.04 -2.05
N THR A 129 14.22 -4.16 -2.12
CA THR A 129 13.61 -4.63 -3.37
C THR A 129 12.39 -3.76 -3.72
N LYS A 130 12.42 -3.14 -4.91
CA LYS A 130 11.26 -2.41 -5.45
C LYS A 130 10.18 -3.37 -5.93
N ILE A 131 8.92 -2.97 -5.88
CA ILE A 131 7.78 -3.82 -6.28
C ILE A 131 7.92 -4.32 -7.72
N THR A 132 8.37 -3.46 -8.63
CA THR A 132 8.64 -3.84 -10.04
C THR A 132 9.72 -4.92 -10.24
N GLN A 133 10.52 -5.20 -9.20
CA GLN A 133 11.61 -6.18 -9.19
C GLN A 133 11.24 -7.44 -8.39
N TYR A 134 10.01 -7.60 -7.89
CA TYR A 134 9.61 -8.79 -7.13
C TYR A 134 9.86 -10.10 -7.87
N GLY A 135 9.62 -10.13 -9.19
CA GLY A 135 9.95 -11.28 -10.03
C GLY A 135 11.41 -11.71 -9.93
N GLN A 136 12.31 -10.74 -9.89
CA GLN A 136 13.75 -11.00 -9.76
C GLN A 136 14.08 -11.48 -8.35
N ALA A 137 13.53 -10.85 -7.32
CA ALA A 137 13.77 -11.24 -5.94
C ALA A 137 13.31 -12.68 -5.66
N VAL A 138 12.17 -13.12 -6.21
CA VAL A 138 11.70 -14.51 -6.10
C VAL A 138 12.69 -15.48 -6.73
N CYS A 139 13.14 -15.22 -7.96
CA CYS A 139 14.16 -16.05 -8.63
C CYS A 139 15.48 -16.08 -7.85
N PHE A 140 15.90 -14.95 -7.28
CA PHE A 140 17.11 -14.89 -6.46
C PHE A 140 16.98 -15.75 -5.20
N LEU A 141 15.88 -15.65 -4.45
CA LEU A 141 15.64 -16.48 -3.27
C LEU A 141 15.56 -17.98 -3.62
N GLN A 142 14.89 -18.33 -4.72
CA GLN A 142 14.86 -19.71 -5.22
C GLN A 142 16.26 -20.23 -5.56
N SER A 143 17.12 -19.38 -6.14
CA SER A 143 18.51 -19.78 -6.42
C SER A 143 19.28 -20.11 -5.15
N LEU A 144 19.12 -19.31 -4.08
CA LEU A 144 19.77 -19.56 -2.79
C LEU A 144 19.29 -20.87 -2.15
N ILE A 145 18.01 -21.21 -2.29
CA ILE A 145 17.45 -22.48 -1.81
C ILE A 145 18.04 -23.67 -2.59
N GLY A 146 18.21 -23.52 -3.91
CA GLY A 146 18.88 -24.51 -4.75
C GLY A 146 20.34 -24.73 -4.33
N LEU A 147 21.08 -23.63 -4.10
CA LEU A 147 22.46 -23.67 -3.65
C LEU A 147 22.60 -24.32 -2.27
N ALA A 148 21.72 -23.97 -1.32
CA ALA A 148 21.69 -24.56 0.01
C ALA A 148 21.42 -26.08 -0.06
N SER A 149 20.49 -26.51 -0.91
CA SER A 149 20.18 -27.94 -1.12
C SER A 149 21.39 -28.70 -1.69
N PHE A 150 22.11 -28.10 -2.64
CA PHE A 150 23.34 -28.69 -3.18
C PHE A 150 24.44 -28.84 -2.11
N LEU A 151 24.71 -27.77 -1.33
CA LEU A 151 25.69 -27.82 -0.24
C LEU A 151 25.33 -28.88 0.80
N LEU A 152 24.04 -29.03 1.08
CA LEU A 152 23.53 -30.04 2.00
C LEU A 152 23.75 -31.46 1.48
N GLY A 153 23.58 -31.69 0.17
CA GLY A 153 23.92 -32.96 -0.46
C GLY A 153 25.41 -33.29 -0.40
N ILE A 154 26.30 -32.30 -0.55
CA ILE A 154 27.74 -32.49 -0.32
C ILE A 154 28.03 -32.84 1.14
N ALA A 155 27.44 -32.11 2.09
CA ALA A 155 27.63 -32.38 3.52
C ALA A 155 27.18 -33.80 3.89
N GLN A 156 26.08 -34.26 3.30
CA GLN A 156 25.61 -35.64 3.45
C GLN A 156 26.60 -36.66 2.88
N PHE A 157 27.18 -36.39 1.71
CA PHE A 157 28.21 -37.24 1.11
C PHE A 157 29.45 -37.36 2.00
N GLU A 158 29.95 -36.25 2.56
CA GLU A 158 31.09 -36.26 3.47
C GLU A 158 30.79 -37.02 4.77
N ARG A 159 29.58 -36.84 5.32
CA ARG A 159 29.11 -37.58 6.50
C ARG A 159 29.11 -39.09 6.26
N LEU A 160 28.58 -39.54 5.11
CA LEU A 160 28.56 -40.96 4.75
C LEU A 160 29.98 -41.53 4.59
N LYS A 161 30.92 -40.73 4.06
CA LYS A 161 32.32 -41.12 3.90
C LYS A 161 33.08 -41.23 5.24
N GLN A 162 32.87 -40.30 6.16
CA GLN A 162 33.58 -40.26 7.46
C GLN A 162 33.17 -41.40 8.39
N PHE A 163 31.88 -41.72 8.49
CA PHE A 163 31.38 -42.66 9.49
C PHE A 163 31.47 -44.13 9.09
N LYS A 164 31.96 -44.46 7.88
CA LYS A 164 31.93 -45.83 7.31
C LYS A 164 30.59 -46.54 7.53
N ALA A 165 29.50 -45.77 7.63
CA ALA A 165 28.17 -46.31 7.82
C ALA A 165 27.89 -47.22 6.61
N LYS A 166 27.27 -48.38 6.83
CA LYS A 166 26.84 -49.25 5.72
C LYS A 166 26.06 -48.38 4.74
N PHE A 167 26.63 -48.14 3.56
CA PHE A 167 26.03 -47.32 2.52
C PHE A 167 24.64 -47.88 2.23
N ASN A 168 23.61 -47.21 2.77
CA ASN A 168 22.24 -47.57 2.43
C ASN A 168 21.99 -46.98 1.05
N LYS A 169 21.64 -47.84 0.08
CA LYS A 169 21.38 -47.41 -1.31
C LYS A 169 20.30 -46.32 -1.36
N LEU A 170 19.37 -46.34 -0.39
CA LEU A 170 18.33 -45.35 -0.22
C LEU A 170 18.89 -43.95 0.13
N ASP A 171 19.84 -43.85 1.06
CA ASP A 171 20.46 -42.58 1.45
C ASP A 171 21.33 -42.01 0.32
N SER A 172 22.05 -42.87 -0.39
CA SER A 172 22.81 -42.47 -1.59
C SER A 172 21.89 -41.94 -2.68
N PHE A 173 20.75 -42.60 -2.91
CA PHE A 173 19.75 -42.16 -3.88
C PHE A 173 19.18 -40.79 -3.52
N GLN A 174 18.78 -40.59 -2.26
CA GLN A 174 18.28 -39.31 -1.79
C GLN A 174 19.33 -38.19 -1.93
N THR A 175 20.60 -38.49 -1.63
CA THR A 175 21.71 -37.53 -1.78
C THR A 175 21.88 -37.09 -3.23
N VAL A 176 21.84 -38.03 -4.18
CA VAL A 176 21.88 -37.71 -5.62
C VAL A 176 20.71 -36.82 -6.03
N PHE A 177 19.50 -37.13 -5.59
CA PHE A 177 18.30 -36.35 -5.92
C PHE A 177 18.37 -34.92 -5.38
N VAL A 178 18.79 -34.74 -4.12
CA VAL A 178 18.93 -33.43 -3.49
C VAL A 178 20.00 -32.59 -4.19
N CYS A 179 21.17 -33.16 -4.50
CA CYS A 179 22.21 -32.46 -5.27
C CYS A 179 21.71 -32.08 -6.66
N LEU A 180 21.13 -33.03 -7.40
CA LEU A 180 20.65 -32.81 -8.75
C LEU A 180 19.60 -31.70 -8.82
N LEU A 181 18.52 -31.83 -8.04
CA LEU A 181 17.42 -30.86 -8.07
C LEU A 181 17.87 -29.51 -7.53
N GLY A 182 18.66 -29.48 -6.45
CA GLY A 182 19.21 -28.25 -5.89
C GLY A 182 20.03 -27.45 -6.89
N THR A 183 20.99 -28.11 -7.55
CA THR A 183 21.85 -27.45 -8.56
C THR A 183 21.06 -27.04 -9.81
N MET A 184 20.11 -27.87 -10.25
CA MET A 184 19.23 -27.54 -11.37
C MET A 184 18.36 -26.31 -11.06
N ILE A 185 17.79 -26.22 -9.85
CA ILE A 185 17.01 -25.06 -9.39
C ILE A 185 17.91 -23.82 -9.33
N PHE A 186 19.11 -23.93 -8.76
CA PHE A 186 20.06 -22.82 -8.70
C PHE A 186 20.34 -22.23 -10.09
N SER A 187 20.77 -23.07 -11.04
CA SER A 187 21.12 -22.62 -12.39
C SER A 187 19.91 -22.07 -13.16
N SER A 188 18.76 -22.74 -13.07
CA SER A 188 17.54 -22.32 -13.75
C SER A 188 16.99 -21.00 -13.19
N ALA A 189 17.01 -20.81 -11.86
CA ALA A 189 16.53 -19.59 -11.20
C ALA A 189 17.45 -18.39 -11.46
N VAL A 190 18.78 -18.57 -11.50
CA VAL A 190 19.72 -17.53 -11.94
C VAL A 190 19.46 -17.11 -13.38
N THR A 191 19.16 -18.07 -14.27
CA THR A 191 18.82 -17.78 -15.66
C THR A 191 17.50 -16.99 -15.77
N CYS A 192 16.47 -17.37 -15.00
CA CYS A 192 15.22 -16.60 -14.89
C CYS A 192 15.45 -15.17 -14.37
N TYR A 193 16.28 -15.00 -13.34
CA TYR A 193 16.64 -13.70 -12.77
C TYR A 193 17.17 -12.75 -13.85
N PHE A 194 18.15 -13.20 -14.64
CA PHE A 194 18.75 -12.38 -15.67
C PHE A 194 17.82 -12.08 -16.85
N LYS A 195 16.93 -13.01 -17.20
CA LYS A 195 15.90 -12.78 -18.24
C LYS A 195 14.84 -11.76 -17.84
N LEU A 196 14.54 -11.65 -16.54
CA LEU A 196 13.62 -10.64 -16.03
C LEU A 196 14.26 -9.24 -15.92
N ASP A 197 15.58 -9.13 -16.04
CA ASP A 197 16.30 -7.87 -15.89
C ASP A 197 16.21 -6.96 -17.12
N LYS A 198 15.79 -5.71 -16.87
CA LYS A 198 15.55 -4.71 -17.92
C LYS A 198 16.86 -4.27 -18.61
N LYS A 199 18.02 -4.45 -17.96
CA LYS A 199 19.34 -3.99 -18.43
C LYS A 199 20.13 -5.03 -19.23
N ASN A 200 19.73 -6.30 -19.22
CA ASN A 200 20.50 -7.36 -19.86
C ASN A 200 20.13 -7.61 -21.33
N ILE A 201 21.12 -8.08 -22.08
CA ILE A 201 21.07 -8.39 -23.53
C ILE A 201 20.35 -9.73 -23.80
N ALA A 202 20.19 -10.59 -22.80
CA ALA A 202 19.58 -11.92 -22.89
C ALA A 202 18.03 -11.92 -22.86
N LYS A 203 17.38 -10.85 -23.36
CA LYS A 203 15.91 -10.75 -23.41
C LYS A 203 15.31 -11.66 -24.47
N GLU A 204 15.99 -11.76 -25.61
CA GLU A 204 15.60 -12.67 -26.67
C GLU A 204 16.07 -14.08 -26.31
N PRO A 205 15.27 -15.12 -26.62
CA PRO A 205 15.68 -16.48 -26.38
C PRO A 205 16.98 -16.74 -27.14
N LEU A 206 18.09 -16.95 -26.43
CA LEU A 206 19.37 -17.18 -27.08
C LEU A 206 19.36 -18.56 -27.72
N ASN A 207 19.21 -18.60 -29.04
CA ASN A 207 19.11 -19.84 -29.79
C ASN A 207 20.49 -20.38 -30.17
N LEU A 208 21.41 -20.47 -29.19
CA LEU A 208 22.82 -20.88 -29.42
C LEU A 208 22.96 -22.30 -30.01
N ILE A 209 21.93 -23.16 -29.89
CA ILE A 209 21.97 -24.58 -30.30
C ILE A 209 20.81 -24.96 -31.25
N GLY A 210 19.90 -24.03 -31.59
CA GLY A 210 18.84 -24.24 -32.57
C GLY A 210 18.02 -25.53 -32.36
N LYS A 211 17.80 -26.30 -33.43
CA LYS A 211 17.04 -27.57 -33.45
C LYS A 211 17.61 -28.66 -32.52
N TYR A 212 18.91 -28.61 -32.19
CA TYR A 212 19.60 -29.68 -31.45
C TYR A 212 19.52 -29.51 -29.92
N ARG A 213 18.96 -28.40 -29.42
CA ARG A 213 18.87 -28.10 -27.98
C ARG A 213 18.26 -29.26 -27.19
N ASN A 214 17.10 -29.73 -27.63
CA ASN A 214 16.37 -30.79 -26.94
C ASN A 214 17.16 -32.10 -26.94
N SER A 215 17.84 -32.41 -28.04
CA SER A 215 18.71 -33.59 -28.15
C SER A 215 19.89 -33.50 -27.19
N VAL A 216 20.54 -32.33 -27.08
CA VAL A 216 21.65 -32.12 -26.13
C VAL A 216 21.15 -32.22 -24.68
N ASN A 217 20.03 -31.58 -24.35
CA ASN A 217 19.41 -31.68 -23.02
C ASN A 217 19.07 -33.14 -22.66
N PHE A 218 18.57 -33.90 -23.63
CA PHE A 218 18.24 -35.32 -23.44
C PHE A 218 19.49 -36.18 -23.20
N ILE A 219 20.57 -35.96 -23.96
CA ILE A 219 21.85 -36.65 -23.75
C ILE A 219 22.41 -36.33 -22.36
N VAL A 220 22.37 -35.06 -21.94
CA VAL A 220 22.84 -34.65 -20.61
C VAL A 220 22.02 -35.32 -19.49
N LEU A 221 20.70 -35.43 -19.65
CA LEU A 221 19.85 -36.16 -18.70
C LEU A 221 20.20 -37.65 -18.60
N ILE A 222 20.53 -38.31 -19.72
CA ILE A 222 21.02 -39.69 -19.71
C ILE A 222 22.35 -39.80 -18.96
N CYS A 223 23.31 -38.92 -19.26
CA CYS A 223 24.61 -38.89 -18.57
C CYS A 223 24.44 -38.72 -17.05
N ILE A 224 23.56 -37.82 -16.64
CA ILE A 224 23.19 -37.64 -15.23
C ILE A 224 22.66 -38.94 -14.62
N GLY A 225 21.76 -39.65 -15.31
CA GLY A 225 21.22 -40.94 -14.84
C GLY A 225 22.31 -42.01 -14.68
N VAL A 226 23.24 -42.09 -15.63
CA VAL A 226 24.39 -43.01 -15.57
C VAL A 226 25.30 -42.67 -14.39
N PHE A 227 25.69 -41.41 -14.20
CA PHE A 227 26.50 -41.01 -13.05
C PHE A 227 25.75 -41.19 -11.72
N GLY A 228 24.43 -40.96 -11.70
CA GLY A 228 23.59 -41.22 -10.53
C GLY A 228 23.61 -42.70 -10.14
N LEU A 229 23.46 -43.59 -11.11
CA LEU A 229 23.55 -45.04 -10.89
C LEU A 229 24.96 -45.44 -10.42
N LEU A 230 26.01 -44.89 -11.04
CA LEU A 230 27.39 -45.13 -10.61
C LEU A 230 27.63 -44.72 -9.16
N TYR A 231 27.06 -43.59 -8.72
CA TYR A 231 27.14 -43.16 -7.34
C TYR A 231 26.35 -44.09 -6.40
N VAL A 232 25.11 -44.46 -6.74
CA VAL A 232 24.27 -45.29 -5.86
C VAL A 232 24.82 -46.71 -5.71
N VAL A 233 25.39 -47.27 -6.77
CA VAL A 233 25.89 -48.66 -6.78
C VAL A 233 27.34 -48.76 -6.31
N PHE A 234 28.21 -47.86 -6.75
CA PHE A 234 29.66 -47.94 -6.52
C PHE A 234 30.20 -46.86 -5.57
N SER A 235 29.35 -45.97 -5.05
CA SER A 235 29.73 -44.87 -4.13
C SER A 235 30.88 -44.01 -4.66
N MET A 236 30.98 -43.86 -5.99
CA MET A 236 32.03 -43.07 -6.63
C MET A 236 31.78 -41.57 -6.42
N GLY A 237 32.55 -40.94 -5.52
CA GLY A 237 32.42 -39.51 -5.23
C GLY A 237 32.60 -38.60 -6.46
N PHE A 238 33.42 -39.00 -7.43
CA PHE A 238 33.57 -38.30 -8.70
C PHE A 238 32.25 -38.16 -9.47
N ALA A 239 31.37 -39.17 -9.39
CA ALA A 239 30.09 -39.13 -10.07
C ALA A 239 29.19 -38.00 -9.55
N LEU A 240 29.28 -37.65 -8.26
CA LEU A 240 28.52 -36.54 -7.66
C LEU A 240 28.98 -35.18 -8.21
N TRP A 241 30.28 -34.99 -8.45
CA TRP A 241 30.82 -33.79 -9.10
C TRP A 241 30.40 -33.70 -10.58
N MET A 242 30.37 -34.82 -11.30
CA MET A 242 29.85 -34.86 -12.67
C MET A 242 28.37 -34.52 -12.72
N ILE A 243 27.56 -35.04 -11.79
CA ILE A 243 26.14 -34.69 -11.65
C ILE A 243 25.98 -33.18 -11.41
N PHE A 244 26.81 -32.56 -10.57
CA PHE A 244 26.78 -31.13 -10.34
C PHE A 244 27.01 -30.31 -11.62
N ILE A 245 28.07 -30.61 -12.37
CA ILE A 245 28.40 -29.89 -13.62
C ILE A 245 27.28 -30.05 -14.65
N LEU A 246 26.78 -31.27 -14.82
CA LEU A 246 25.70 -31.56 -15.76
C LEU A 246 24.36 -30.94 -15.31
N ALA A 247 24.10 -30.88 -14.00
CA ALA A 247 22.91 -30.25 -13.43
C ALA A 247 22.92 -28.72 -13.57
N LEU A 248 24.11 -28.08 -13.50
CA LEU A 248 24.25 -26.66 -13.85
C LEU A 248 23.88 -26.43 -15.32
N TYR A 249 24.39 -27.27 -16.23
CA TYR A 249 24.03 -27.16 -17.64
C TYR A 249 22.54 -27.37 -17.88
N ILE A 250 21.93 -28.44 -17.34
CA ILE A 250 20.52 -28.74 -17.63
C ILE A 250 19.58 -27.64 -17.10
N GLY A 251 19.86 -27.09 -15.92
CA GLY A 251 19.08 -25.97 -15.36
C GLY A 251 19.14 -24.72 -16.25
N TRP A 252 20.32 -24.39 -16.77
CA TRP A 252 20.50 -23.27 -17.70
C TRP A 252 19.89 -23.58 -19.07
N GLY A 253 20.18 -24.74 -19.65
CA GLY A 253 19.79 -25.17 -21.00
C GLY A 253 18.27 -25.32 -21.18
N LEU A 254 17.55 -25.67 -20.11
CA LEU A 254 16.08 -25.70 -20.10
C LEU A 254 15.46 -24.31 -20.11
N VAL A 255 16.09 -23.30 -19.48
CA VAL A 255 15.49 -21.95 -19.34
C VAL A 255 16.00 -20.96 -20.39
N VAL A 256 17.23 -21.10 -20.89
CA VAL A 256 17.89 -20.12 -21.79
C VAL A 256 17.10 -19.83 -23.07
N SER A 257 16.28 -20.77 -23.51
CA SER A 257 15.52 -20.72 -24.75
C SER A 257 14.03 -20.43 -24.57
N VAL A 258 13.59 -20.29 -23.31
CA VAL A 258 12.20 -19.96 -22.94
C VAL A 258 11.90 -18.49 -23.23
N GLN A 259 10.72 -18.18 -23.75
CA GLN A 259 10.30 -16.81 -23.99
C GLN A 259 9.94 -16.09 -22.67
N GLN A 260 10.03 -14.75 -22.66
CA GLN A 260 9.74 -13.96 -21.46
C GLN A 260 8.31 -14.19 -20.92
N ARG A 261 7.31 -14.33 -21.79
CA ARG A 261 5.91 -14.63 -21.41
C ARG A 261 5.76 -15.99 -20.70
N GLN A 262 6.55 -16.99 -21.12
CA GLN A 262 6.51 -18.35 -20.56
C GLN A 262 7.16 -18.43 -19.17
N LEU A 263 7.95 -17.42 -18.76
CA LEU A 263 8.52 -17.36 -17.41
C LEU A 263 7.43 -17.32 -16.32
N ASN A 264 6.23 -16.81 -16.63
CA ASN A 264 5.08 -16.81 -15.73
C ASN A 264 4.60 -18.23 -15.37
N VAL A 265 4.91 -19.24 -16.21
CA VAL A 265 4.62 -20.66 -15.93
C VAL A 265 5.82 -21.34 -15.26
N ILE A 266 7.04 -21.02 -15.71
CA ILE A 266 8.26 -21.66 -15.22
C ILE A 266 8.59 -21.31 -13.77
N ILE A 267 8.47 -20.04 -13.37
CA ILE A 267 8.85 -19.62 -12.02
C ILE A 267 7.95 -20.27 -10.95
N PRO A 268 6.61 -20.34 -11.12
CA PRO A 268 5.77 -21.14 -10.24
C PRO A 268 6.09 -22.64 -10.26
N PHE A 269 6.46 -23.20 -11.42
CA PHE A 269 6.85 -24.60 -11.51
C PHE A 269 8.17 -24.90 -10.78
N GLN A 270 9.12 -23.96 -10.79
CA GLN A 270 10.33 -24.06 -9.98
C GLN A 270 10.02 -24.15 -8.48
N THR A 271 8.94 -23.52 -8.00
CA THR A 271 8.46 -23.69 -6.61
C THR A 271 8.00 -25.13 -6.32
N VAL A 272 7.46 -25.84 -7.32
CA VAL A 272 7.14 -27.27 -7.20
C VAL A 272 8.42 -28.10 -7.07
N LEU A 273 9.41 -27.86 -7.95
CA LEU A 273 10.71 -28.54 -7.88
C LEU A 273 11.42 -28.27 -6.55
N MET A 274 11.34 -27.05 -6.04
CA MET A 274 11.83 -26.67 -4.72
C MET A 274 11.12 -27.43 -3.60
N GLY A 275 9.78 -27.56 -3.67
CA GLY A 275 9.01 -28.34 -2.70
C GLY A 275 9.40 -29.83 -2.71
N ILE A 276 9.59 -30.43 -3.88
CA ILE A 276 10.10 -31.81 -4.02
C ILE A 276 11.48 -31.93 -3.37
N THR A 277 12.39 -31.00 -3.69
CA THR A 277 13.74 -30.98 -3.12
C THR A 277 13.70 -30.90 -1.60
N LEU A 278 12.86 -30.03 -1.04
CA LEU A 278 12.71 -29.85 0.40
C LEU A 278 12.15 -31.11 1.08
N SER A 279 11.20 -31.81 0.44
CA SER A 279 10.71 -33.09 0.95
C SER A 279 11.80 -34.16 0.96
N PHE A 280 12.65 -34.23 -0.08
CA PHE A 280 13.81 -35.12 -0.09
C PHE A 280 14.84 -34.76 0.97
N VAL A 281 15.10 -33.47 1.20
CA VAL A 281 15.93 -33.01 2.32
C VAL A 281 15.31 -33.48 3.65
N GLY A 282 13.99 -33.36 3.82
CA GLY A 282 13.28 -33.88 4.98
C GLY A 282 13.51 -35.38 5.21
N PHE A 283 13.49 -36.19 4.14
CA PHE A 283 13.81 -37.62 4.24
C PHE A 283 15.28 -37.88 4.61
N VAL A 284 16.23 -37.11 4.05
CA VAL A 284 17.67 -37.25 4.33
C VAL A 284 17.99 -37.01 5.81
N PHE A 285 17.31 -36.05 6.44
CA PHE A 285 17.50 -35.70 7.85
C PHE A 285 16.48 -36.32 8.80
N ASN A 286 15.52 -37.09 8.28
CA ASN A 286 14.41 -37.66 9.03
C ASN A 286 13.64 -36.59 9.85
N ARG A 287 13.30 -35.48 9.19
CA ARG A 287 12.58 -34.34 9.79
C ARG A 287 11.24 -34.10 9.08
N ASP A 288 10.15 -34.46 9.76
CA ASP A 288 8.80 -34.42 9.21
C ASP A 288 8.32 -33.03 8.78
N TYR A 289 8.75 -31.97 9.48
CA TYR A 289 8.32 -30.62 9.15
C TYR A 289 8.80 -30.16 7.75
N LEU A 290 9.99 -30.58 7.32
CA LEU A 290 10.51 -30.28 5.98
C LEU A 290 9.72 -31.03 4.90
N ILE A 291 9.27 -32.26 5.21
CA ILE A 291 8.42 -33.05 4.33
C ILE A 291 7.06 -32.35 4.15
N ILE A 292 6.44 -31.92 5.26
CA ILE A 292 5.15 -31.23 5.26
C ILE A 292 5.24 -29.90 4.51
N VAL A 293 6.24 -29.06 4.82
CA VAL A 293 6.44 -27.78 4.13
C VAL A 293 6.71 -28.00 2.63
N GLY A 294 7.52 -29.00 2.28
CA GLY A 294 7.77 -29.36 0.88
C GLY A 294 6.50 -29.76 0.14
N ALA A 295 5.65 -30.60 0.75
CA ALA A 295 4.36 -30.99 0.19
C ALA A 295 3.41 -29.79 -0.01
N LEU A 296 3.38 -28.86 0.93
CA LEU A 296 2.61 -27.62 0.81
C LEU A 296 3.11 -26.76 -0.36
N CYS A 297 4.42 -26.58 -0.51
CA CYS A 297 5.02 -25.87 -1.65
C CYS A 297 4.69 -26.53 -2.99
N ILE A 298 4.66 -27.88 -3.06
CA ILE A 298 4.26 -28.62 -4.27
C ILE A 298 2.82 -28.27 -4.65
N THR A 299 1.88 -28.36 -3.70
CA THR A 299 0.46 -28.10 -4.00
C THR A 299 0.19 -26.64 -4.39
N GLY A 300 0.81 -25.68 -3.70
CA GLY A 300 0.68 -24.25 -4.00
C GLY A 300 1.33 -23.89 -5.33
N GLY A 301 2.57 -24.36 -5.57
CA GLY A 301 3.27 -24.16 -6.83
C GLY A 301 2.51 -24.73 -8.01
N TYR A 302 1.99 -25.96 -7.89
CA TYR A 302 1.25 -26.62 -8.97
C TYR A 302 -0.01 -25.84 -9.36
N LYS A 303 -0.81 -25.37 -8.38
CA LYS A 303 -1.99 -24.55 -8.66
C LYS A 303 -1.63 -23.23 -9.35
N LEU A 304 -0.56 -22.56 -8.92
CA LEU A 304 -0.07 -21.35 -9.57
C LEU A 304 0.39 -21.63 -11.00
N THR A 305 1.12 -22.72 -11.22
CA THR A 305 1.54 -23.16 -12.55
C THR A 305 0.33 -23.46 -13.46
N GLN A 306 -0.70 -24.13 -12.95
CA GLN A 306 -1.90 -24.44 -13.71
C GLN A 306 -2.64 -23.18 -14.15
N ARG A 307 -2.86 -22.23 -13.23
CA ARG A 307 -3.49 -20.93 -13.54
C ARG A 307 -2.68 -20.14 -14.56
N ALA A 308 -1.37 -20.05 -14.37
CA ALA A 308 -0.49 -19.38 -15.31
C ALA A 308 -0.52 -20.05 -16.70
N SER A 309 -0.48 -21.39 -16.74
CA SER A 309 -0.50 -22.19 -17.97
C SER A 309 -1.81 -21.99 -18.73
N HIS A 310 -2.95 -21.98 -18.03
CA HIS A 310 -4.25 -21.70 -18.62
C HIS A 310 -4.31 -20.30 -19.23
N GLY A 311 -3.83 -19.28 -18.52
CA GLY A 311 -3.82 -17.89 -18.99
C GLY A 311 -2.91 -17.60 -20.18
N ILE A 312 -2.01 -18.52 -20.57
CA ILE A 312 -1.21 -18.38 -21.79
C ILE A 312 -1.37 -19.54 -22.77
N ASN A 313 -2.34 -20.44 -22.51
CA ASN A 313 -2.56 -21.70 -23.23
C ASN A 313 -1.25 -22.43 -23.60
N CYS A 314 -0.32 -22.48 -22.65
CA CYS A 314 0.99 -23.08 -22.85
C CYS A 314 1.23 -24.06 -21.70
N GLY A 315 1.27 -25.35 -22.02
CA GLY A 315 1.62 -26.38 -21.04
C GLY A 315 3.06 -26.24 -20.57
N ILE A 316 3.37 -26.83 -19.40
CA ILE A 316 4.74 -26.84 -18.85
C ILE A 316 5.72 -27.52 -19.84
N PHE A 317 5.29 -28.61 -20.47
CA PHE A 317 6.08 -29.32 -21.47
C PHE A 317 6.34 -28.46 -22.71
N ASP A 318 5.33 -27.76 -23.20
CA ASP A 318 5.49 -26.83 -24.32
C ASP A 318 6.45 -25.69 -23.95
N ALA A 319 6.34 -25.14 -22.73
CA ALA A 319 7.19 -24.07 -22.27
C ALA A 319 8.69 -24.45 -22.24
N TYR A 320 9.02 -25.68 -21.82
CA TYR A 320 10.42 -26.15 -21.76
C TYR A 320 10.95 -26.72 -23.08
N PHE A 321 10.11 -27.46 -23.81
CA PHE A 321 10.57 -28.32 -24.89
C PHE A 321 10.13 -27.89 -26.28
N LYS A 322 9.13 -27.02 -26.43
CA LYS A 322 8.73 -26.58 -27.76
C LYS A 322 9.89 -25.83 -28.42
N SER A 323 10.22 -26.24 -29.64
CA SER A 323 11.28 -25.65 -30.46
C SER A 323 10.72 -24.35 -31.05
N TRP A 324 11.50 -23.26 -31.02
CA TRP A 324 11.14 -21.99 -31.66
C TRP A 324 10.62 -22.22 -33.10
N ASN A 325 11.26 -23.13 -33.84
CA ASN A 325 10.92 -23.36 -35.24
C ASN A 325 9.52 -23.98 -35.48
N ASP A 326 8.86 -24.51 -34.46
CA ASP A 326 7.51 -25.10 -34.60
C ASP A 326 6.39 -24.04 -34.47
N GLN A 327 6.74 -22.76 -34.27
CA GLN A 327 5.80 -21.63 -34.39
C GLN A 327 5.65 -21.12 -35.83
N ASN A 328 6.38 -21.69 -36.80
CA ASN A 328 5.94 -21.69 -38.20
C ASN A 328 4.83 -22.75 -38.39
N ILE A 329 3.82 -22.77 -37.50
CA ILE A 329 2.49 -23.13 -38.00
C ILE A 329 2.20 -22.01 -38.97
N GLU A 330 2.29 -22.33 -40.26
CA GLU A 330 1.68 -21.57 -41.32
C GLU A 330 0.32 -21.10 -40.81
N ILE A 331 0.22 -19.83 -40.42
CA ILE A 331 -0.94 -19.07 -40.81
C ILE A 331 -0.90 -19.21 -42.32
N LYS A 332 -1.60 -20.22 -42.85
CA LYS A 332 -1.90 -20.27 -44.27
C LYS A 332 -2.42 -18.88 -44.56
N SER A 333 -1.62 -18.13 -45.30
CA SER A 333 -1.88 -16.79 -45.80
C SER A 333 -2.97 -16.86 -46.86
N ASN A 334 -4.10 -17.47 -46.51
CA ASN A 334 -5.34 -17.55 -47.25
C ASN A 334 -6.48 -16.86 -46.47
N ILE A 335 -6.13 -15.92 -45.58
CA ILE A 335 -7.02 -14.81 -45.27
C ILE A 335 -6.49 -13.63 -46.09
N SER A 336 -6.85 -13.64 -47.37
CA SER A 336 -6.97 -12.39 -48.12
C SER A 336 -8.13 -11.63 -47.52
N SER A 337 -7.84 -10.48 -46.92
CA SER A 337 -8.84 -9.44 -46.74
C SER A 337 -8.12 -8.15 -46.40
N ASP A 338 -8.33 -7.17 -47.27
CA ASP A 338 -8.27 -5.75 -47.00
C ASP A 338 -9.08 -5.38 -45.75
N PHE A 339 -8.67 -5.81 -44.56
CA PHE A 339 -9.20 -5.27 -43.32
C PHE A 339 -8.53 -3.91 -43.12
N ALA A 340 -9.25 -2.90 -43.59
CA ALA A 340 -8.88 -1.51 -43.46
C ALA A 340 -8.74 -1.18 -41.98
N TYR A 341 -7.52 -0.90 -41.57
CA TYR A 341 -7.20 -0.32 -40.28
C TYR A 341 -8.01 0.96 -40.06
N ASN A 342 -9.11 0.88 -39.30
CA ASN A 342 -9.98 2.01 -38.98
C ASN A 342 -9.32 2.86 -37.89
N ASN A 343 -8.33 3.64 -38.30
CA ASN A 343 -7.61 4.62 -37.48
C ASN A 343 -8.53 5.76 -37.04
N GLN A 344 -9.38 5.53 -36.04
CA GLN A 344 -10.05 6.63 -35.33
C GLN A 344 -9.13 7.07 -34.19
N ASP A 345 -8.17 7.92 -34.55
CA ASP A 345 -7.27 8.55 -33.58
C ASP A 345 -8.07 9.47 -32.66
N ILE A 346 -7.90 9.28 -31.35
CA ILE A 346 -8.50 10.13 -30.32
C ILE A 346 -7.41 10.94 -29.63
N ASN A 347 -7.71 12.18 -29.24
CA ASN A 347 -6.79 13.00 -28.46
C ASN A 347 -7.00 12.82 -26.95
N PHE A 348 -6.00 13.19 -26.15
CA PHE A 348 -6.11 13.12 -24.69
C PHE A 348 -7.27 13.97 -24.14
N MET A 349 -7.59 15.10 -24.78
CA MET A 349 -8.70 15.96 -24.41
C MET A 349 -10.07 15.28 -24.56
N ASP A 350 -10.23 14.53 -25.65
CA ASP A 350 -11.45 13.79 -25.98
C ASP A 350 -11.60 12.60 -25.05
N LEU A 351 -10.51 11.86 -24.79
CA LEU A 351 -10.50 10.79 -23.80
C LEU A 351 -10.88 11.31 -22.40
N SER A 352 -10.37 12.47 -21.98
CA SER A 352 -10.77 13.07 -20.71
C SER A 352 -12.26 13.45 -20.67
N ASN A 353 -12.86 13.87 -21.79
CA ASN A 353 -14.32 14.10 -21.88
C ASN A 353 -15.10 12.80 -21.74
N GLU A 354 -14.70 11.77 -22.49
CA GLU A 354 -15.35 10.46 -22.46
C GLU A 354 -15.29 9.84 -21.06
N LEU A 355 -14.12 9.91 -20.40
CA LEU A 355 -13.91 9.50 -19.02
C LEU A 355 -14.84 10.23 -18.04
N MET A 356 -15.11 11.52 -18.25
CA MET A 356 -16.05 12.29 -17.42
C MET A 356 -17.52 12.01 -17.74
N SER A 357 -17.85 11.61 -18.97
CA SER A 357 -19.21 11.24 -19.34
C SER A 357 -19.61 9.81 -18.92
N ALA A 358 -18.66 8.86 -18.92
CA ALA A 358 -18.95 7.45 -18.69
C ALA A 358 -19.18 7.12 -17.21
N SER A 359 -20.17 6.28 -16.94
CA SER A 359 -20.59 5.84 -15.60
C SER A 359 -19.87 4.56 -15.17
N ASN A 360 -19.76 3.60 -16.11
CA ASN A 360 -19.16 2.29 -15.92
C ASN A 360 -17.89 2.16 -16.77
N ILE A 361 -16.73 2.14 -16.10
CA ILE A 361 -15.41 2.18 -16.75
C ILE A 361 -14.58 0.96 -16.33
N VAL A 362 -13.94 0.30 -17.29
CA VAL A 362 -12.98 -0.78 -17.03
C VAL A 362 -11.59 -0.42 -17.53
N PHE A 363 -10.57 -0.64 -16.71
CA PHE A 363 -9.17 -0.54 -17.08
C PHE A 363 -8.58 -1.92 -17.31
N VAL A 364 -7.91 -2.12 -18.45
CA VAL A 364 -7.22 -3.37 -18.80
C VAL A 364 -5.72 -3.12 -18.85
N PRO A 365 -5.00 -3.30 -17.73
CA PRO A 365 -3.58 -3.09 -17.69
C PRO A 365 -2.78 -4.27 -18.27
N GLY A 366 -1.84 -3.97 -19.16
CA GLY A 366 -0.95 -4.96 -19.77
C GLY A 366 0.52 -4.84 -19.35
N ASN A 367 1.35 -5.68 -19.99
CA ASN A 367 2.79 -5.74 -19.73
C ASN A 367 3.56 -4.47 -20.17
N GLY A 368 2.99 -3.61 -21.02
CA GLY A 368 3.58 -2.35 -21.45
C GLY A 368 3.66 -1.27 -20.38
N ILE A 369 2.92 -1.39 -19.27
CA ILE A 369 2.79 -0.35 -18.22
C ILE A 369 3.90 -0.45 -17.15
N TYR A 370 4.86 -1.40 -17.23
CA TYR A 370 5.89 -1.59 -16.18
C TYR A 370 6.87 -0.43 -15.95
N GLN A 371 6.66 0.73 -16.56
CA GLN A 371 7.33 1.96 -16.15
C GLN A 371 6.54 2.54 -14.96
N GLN A 372 7.21 2.69 -13.81
CA GLN A 372 6.62 3.05 -12.50
C GLN A 372 5.68 4.26 -12.52
N GLN A 373 5.79 5.14 -13.52
CA GLN A 373 4.97 6.34 -13.64
C GLN A 373 3.62 6.10 -14.33
N CYS A 374 3.51 5.12 -15.23
CA CYS A 374 2.24 4.84 -15.93
C CYS A 374 1.21 4.16 -14.99
N THR A 375 1.64 3.20 -14.17
CA THR A 375 0.75 2.52 -13.20
C THR A 375 0.21 3.49 -12.16
N LYS A 376 1.05 4.45 -11.73
CA LYS A 376 0.63 5.52 -10.83
C LYS A 376 -0.49 6.36 -11.44
N TYR A 377 -0.30 6.89 -12.65
CA TYR A 377 -1.33 7.75 -13.26
C TYR A 377 -2.64 7.02 -13.53
N ILE A 378 -2.60 5.73 -13.89
CA ILE A 378 -3.83 4.94 -14.04
C ILE A 378 -4.55 4.78 -12.70
N ALA A 379 -3.81 4.50 -11.62
CA ALA A 379 -4.38 4.42 -10.28
C ALA A 379 -4.96 5.78 -9.84
N ASP A 380 -4.21 6.87 -10.03
CA ASP A 380 -4.64 8.24 -9.70
C ASP A 380 -5.90 8.64 -10.49
N ILE A 381 -5.98 8.32 -11.79
CA ILE A 381 -7.18 8.54 -12.62
C ILE A 381 -8.35 7.70 -12.11
N ALA A 382 -8.14 6.43 -11.81
CA ALA A 382 -9.19 5.55 -11.29
C ALA A 382 -9.72 6.03 -9.94
N LEU A 383 -8.84 6.39 -9.00
CA LEU A 383 -9.23 6.94 -7.70
C LEU A 383 -10.00 8.26 -7.86
N TYR A 384 -9.51 9.17 -8.71
CA TYR A 384 -10.18 10.45 -8.98
C TYR A 384 -11.60 10.25 -9.54
N LEU A 385 -11.76 9.34 -10.50
CA LEU A 385 -13.07 9.04 -11.09
C LEU A 385 -13.98 8.30 -10.09
N GLN A 386 -13.42 7.49 -9.18
CA GLN A 386 -14.16 6.82 -8.11
C GLN A 386 -14.67 7.81 -7.07
N GLU A 387 -13.85 8.81 -6.70
CA GLU A 387 -14.28 9.94 -5.86
C GLU A 387 -15.39 10.75 -6.53
N ALA A 388 -15.38 10.85 -7.86
CA ALA A 388 -16.47 11.43 -8.65
C ALA A 388 -17.71 10.52 -8.78
N GLY A 389 -17.77 9.39 -8.05
CA GLY A 389 -18.93 8.51 -7.98
C GLY A 389 -19.10 7.52 -9.15
N LYS A 390 -18.08 7.36 -10.00
CA LYS A 390 -18.11 6.43 -11.13
C LYS A 390 -17.81 5.00 -10.69
N ASN A 391 -18.40 4.03 -11.37
CA ASN A 391 -18.15 2.61 -11.14
C ASN A 391 -16.95 2.15 -11.97
N ILE A 392 -15.87 1.79 -11.28
CA ILE A 392 -14.58 1.51 -11.90
C ILE A 392 -14.14 0.12 -11.55
N GLN A 393 -13.65 -0.61 -12.55
CA GLN A 393 -13.07 -1.94 -12.37
C GLN A 393 -11.74 -2.05 -13.12
N PHE A 394 -10.85 -2.87 -12.59
CA PHE A 394 -9.62 -3.29 -13.24
C PHE A 394 -9.76 -4.75 -13.66
N CYS A 395 -9.64 -5.05 -14.95
CA CYS A 395 -9.58 -6.43 -15.43
C CYS A 395 -8.12 -6.84 -15.63
N ILE A 396 -7.63 -7.73 -14.78
CA ILE A 396 -6.26 -8.23 -14.85
C ILE A 396 -6.26 -9.59 -15.57
N HIS A 397 -5.60 -9.61 -16.73
CA HIS A 397 -5.32 -10.87 -17.41
C HIS A 397 -4.31 -11.71 -16.60
N PRO A 398 -4.44 -13.05 -16.50
CA PRO A 398 -3.52 -13.88 -15.71
C PRO A 398 -2.05 -13.79 -16.15
N SER A 399 -1.81 -13.42 -17.42
CA SER A 399 -0.47 -13.18 -17.96
C SER A 399 0.01 -11.72 -17.87
N SER A 400 -0.81 -10.80 -17.37
CA SER A 400 -0.43 -9.41 -17.08
C SER A 400 0.51 -9.44 -15.88
N GLY A 401 1.80 -9.50 -16.16
CA GLY A 401 2.73 -9.98 -15.16
C GLY A 401 4.11 -10.21 -15.72
N LYS A 402 5.13 -9.79 -14.96
CA LYS A 402 6.39 -10.54 -14.89
C LYS A 402 6.27 -11.79 -14.00
N LEU A 403 5.20 -11.85 -13.20
CA LEU A 403 4.79 -12.97 -12.37
C LEU A 403 3.26 -12.97 -12.22
N PRO A 404 2.64 -14.12 -11.92
CA PRO A 404 1.24 -14.19 -11.53
C PRO A 404 0.93 -13.27 -10.33
N GLY A 405 -0.15 -12.49 -10.42
CA GLY A 405 -0.58 -11.56 -9.35
C GLY A 405 0.30 -10.31 -9.19
N HIS A 406 1.31 -10.11 -10.05
CA HIS A 406 2.21 -8.97 -9.95
C HIS A 406 1.50 -7.64 -10.20
N MET A 407 0.59 -7.58 -11.16
CA MET A 407 -0.20 -6.37 -11.43
C MET A 407 -1.11 -6.00 -10.26
N ASN A 408 -1.73 -7.00 -9.60
CA ASN A 408 -2.57 -6.79 -8.42
C ASN A 408 -1.76 -6.14 -7.29
N ALA A 409 -0.53 -6.60 -7.07
CA ALA A 409 0.36 -6.05 -6.05
C ALA A 409 0.81 -4.62 -6.37
N ILE A 410 1.07 -4.31 -7.65
CA ILE A 410 1.44 -2.95 -8.07
C ILE A 410 0.26 -1.99 -7.89
N LEU A 411 -0.95 -2.38 -8.30
CA LEU A 411 -2.13 -1.53 -8.12
C LEU A 411 -2.43 -1.28 -6.63
N ALA A 412 -2.25 -2.30 -5.77
CA ALA A 412 -2.39 -2.16 -4.33
C ALA A 412 -1.33 -1.23 -3.69
N GLU A 413 -0.14 -1.05 -4.30
CA GLU A 413 0.86 -0.06 -3.86
C GLU A 413 0.36 1.37 -4.02
N TYR A 414 -0.52 1.60 -5.00
CA TYR A 414 -1.14 2.89 -5.28
C TYR A 414 -2.57 2.98 -4.72
N ASP A 415 -2.84 2.27 -3.62
CA ASP A 415 -4.09 2.33 -2.86
C ASP A 415 -5.36 1.95 -3.65
N VAL A 416 -5.22 1.25 -4.79
CA VAL A 416 -6.37 0.69 -5.51
C VAL A 416 -6.97 -0.46 -4.70
N ALA A 417 -8.23 -0.34 -4.33
CA ALA A 417 -8.92 -1.34 -3.52
C ALA A 417 -9.00 -2.70 -4.27
N PHE A 418 -8.75 -3.81 -3.56
CA PHE A 418 -8.82 -5.15 -4.17
C PHE A 418 -10.21 -5.50 -4.71
N GLU A 419 -11.27 -4.87 -4.20
CA GLU A 419 -12.65 -5.16 -4.63
C GLU A 419 -12.92 -4.77 -6.08
N ILE A 420 -12.26 -3.70 -6.55
CA ILE A 420 -12.37 -3.23 -7.94
C ILE A 420 -11.37 -3.94 -8.86
N ILE A 421 -10.42 -4.71 -8.33
CA ILE A 421 -9.49 -5.53 -9.09
C ILE A 421 -10.12 -6.90 -9.34
N LYS A 422 -10.48 -7.19 -10.58
CA LYS A 422 -11.13 -8.41 -11.04
C LYS A 422 -10.21 -9.25 -11.91
N GLU A 423 -10.30 -10.56 -11.75
CA GLU A 423 -9.68 -11.51 -12.69
C GLU A 423 -10.53 -11.61 -13.97
N LEU A 424 -9.92 -12.05 -15.08
CA LEU A 424 -10.57 -12.16 -16.40
C LEU A 424 -11.95 -12.86 -16.35
N GLU A 425 -12.09 -13.94 -15.58
CA GLU A 425 -13.32 -14.74 -15.49
C GLU A 425 -14.46 -14.03 -14.76
N GLU A 426 -14.15 -13.00 -13.98
CA GLU A 426 -15.12 -12.25 -13.16
C GLU A 426 -15.70 -11.03 -13.90
N VAL A 427 -15.11 -10.66 -15.04
CA VAL A 427 -15.44 -9.44 -15.78
C VAL A 427 -16.28 -9.76 -17.00
N ASP A 428 -17.45 -9.13 -17.07
CA ASP A 428 -18.33 -9.15 -18.23
C ASP A 428 -18.21 -7.82 -18.97
N PHE A 429 -17.46 -7.81 -20.08
CA PHE A 429 -17.10 -6.60 -20.81
C PHE A 429 -18.30 -5.87 -21.43
N SER A 430 -19.40 -6.58 -21.70
CA SER A 430 -20.62 -6.03 -22.28
C SER A 430 -21.31 -4.96 -21.41
N LYS A 431 -20.99 -4.92 -20.11
CA LYS A 431 -21.59 -3.98 -19.13
C LYS A 431 -20.91 -2.62 -19.07
N PHE A 432 -19.74 -2.47 -19.71
CA PHE A 432 -18.94 -1.25 -19.60
C PHE A 432 -19.21 -0.30 -20.75
N GLU A 433 -19.41 0.96 -20.40
CA GLU A 433 -19.57 2.05 -21.36
C GLU A 433 -18.24 2.42 -22.00
N LEU A 434 -17.15 2.34 -21.22
CA LEU A 434 -15.81 2.69 -21.66
C LEU A 434 -14.77 1.68 -21.13
N CYS A 435 -14.00 1.08 -22.03
CA CYS A 435 -12.88 0.22 -21.72
C CYS A 435 -11.56 0.90 -22.12
N ILE A 436 -10.67 1.10 -21.15
CA ILE A 436 -9.37 1.71 -21.37
C ILE A 436 -8.29 0.64 -21.29
N ILE A 437 -7.60 0.45 -22.40
CA ILE A 437 -6.52 -0.50 -22.50
C ILE A 437 -5.20 0.27 -22.47
N VAL A 438 -4.31 -0.13 -21.56
CA VAL A 438 -2.99 0.47 -21.48
C VAL A 438 -1.93 -0.62 -21.60
N GLY A 439 -1.09 -0.55 -22.63
CA GLY A 439 0.07 -1.43 -22.76
C GLY A 439 -0.23 -2.93 -22.80
N ALA A 440 -1.47 -3.34 -23.06
CA ALA A 440 -1.83 -4.73 -23.36
C ALA A 440 -1.78 -4.96 -24.87
N TYR A 441 -1.45 -6.16 -25.32
CA TYR A 441 -1.43 -6.46 -26.76
C TYR A 441 -1.90 -7.89 -27.03
N ASP A 442 -1.12 -8.88 -26.61
CA ASP A 442 -1.50 -10.28 -26.73
C ASP A 442 -2.73 -10.60 -25.87
N GLU A 443 -2.88 -9.90 -24.73
CA GLU A 443 -3.94 -10.13 -23.76
C GLU A 443 -5.32 -9.71 -24.27
N ILE A 444 -5.39 -8.93 -25.36
CA ILE A 444 -6.63 -8.39 -25.94
C ILE A 444 -6.87 -8.89 -27.38
N ASN A 445 -6.04 -9.81 -27.87
CA ASN A 445 -6.11 -10.21 -29.27
C ASN A 445 -7.27 -11.21 -29.52
N PRO A 446 -8.29 -10.87 -30.33
CA PRO A 446 -9.40 -11.75 -30.63
C PRO A 446 -8.98 -13.00 -31.42
N ASP A 447 -7.90 -12.93 -32.21
CA ASP A 447 -7.42 -14.08 -32.98
C ASP A 447 -6.92 -15.21 -32.08
N PHE A 448 -6.33 -14.85 -30.95
CA PHE A 448 -5.90 -15.83 -29.95
C PHE A 448 -7.09 -16.51 -29.28
N TYR A 449 -8.19 -15.80 -29.06
CA TYR A 449 -9.43 -16.38 -28.54
C TYR A 449 -10.12 -17.28 -29.57
N ASN A 450 -10.35 -16.75 -30.77
CA ASN A 450 -11.14 -17.42 -31.81
C ASN A 450 -10.42 -18.64 -32.41
N PHE A 451 -9.13 -18.52 -32.73
CA PHE A 451 -8.39 -19.56 -33.45
C PHE A 451 -7.56 -20.46 -32.53
N GLN A 452 -6.94 -19.88 -31.50
CA GLN A 452 -6.02 -20.60 -30.61
C GLN A 452 -6.65 -20.96 -29.25
N LYS A 453 -7.89 -20.53 -28.98
CA LYS A 453 -8.61 -20.75 -27.71
C LYS A 453 -7.81 -20.32 -26.48
N ILE A 454 -6.96 -19.31 -26.63
CA ILE A 454 -6.27 -18.68 -25.50
C ILE A 454 -7.26 -17.71 -24.86
N PRO A 455 -7.46 -17.76 -23.54
CA PRO A 455 -8.25 -16.74 -22.85
C PRO A 455 -7.66 -15.36 -23.15
N THR A 456 -8.49 -14.40 -23.56
CA THR A 456 -8.11 -13.00 -23.73
C THR A 456 -9.19 -12.11 -23.16
N CYS A 457 -8.83 -10.89 -22.79
CA CYS A 457 -9.79 -9.86 -22.39
C CYS A 457 -10.64 -9.50 -23.61
N GLN A 458 -11.94 -9.82 -23.58
CA GLN A 458 -12.90 -9.57 -24.65
C GLN A 458 -13.33 -8.09 -24.70
N VAL A 459 -12.34 -7.21 -24.75
CA VAL A 459 -12.51 -5.75 -24.67
C VAL A 459 -13.44 -5.20 -25.75
N TRP A 460 -13.48 -5.84 -26.93
CA TRP A 460 -14.32 -5.47 -28.06
C TRP A 460 -15.82 -5.59 -27.79
N GLU A 461 -16.24 -6.29 -26.73
CA GLU A 461 -17.64 -6.36 -26.30
C GLU A 461 -18.10 -5.10 -25.55
N SER A 462 -17.18 -4.24 -25.13
CA SER A 462 -17.51 -2.96 -24.47
C SER A 462 -18.10 -1.98 -25.47
N ASN A 463 -18.98 -1.07 -25.03
CA ASN A 463 -19.59 -0.08 -25.94
C ASN A 463 -18.55 0.79 -26.65
N ARG A 464 -17.50 1.18 -25.93
CA ARG A 464 -16.40 1.99 -26.46
C ARG A 464 -15.07 1.54 -25.86
N VAL A 465 -14.04 1.45 -26.69
CA VAL A 465 -12.71 0.97 -26.31
C VAL A 465 -11.66 2.00 -26.72
N VAL A 466 -10.81 2.40 -25.78
CA VAL A 466 -9.68 3.31 -26.06
C VAL A 466 -8.36 2.62 -25.74
N TYR A 467 -7.52 2.51 -26.75
CA TYR A 467 -6.21 1.88 -26.69
C TYR A 467 -5.09 2.92 -26.59
N ILE A 468 -4.35 2.92 -25.48
CA ILE A 468 -3.25 3.87 -25.24
C ILE A 468 -1.90 3.20 -25.51
N GLN A 469 -1.23 3.59 -26.61
CA GLN A 469 0.07 3.02 -26.97
C GLN A 469 0.98 3.93 -27.82
N THR A 470 2.28 3.84 -27.55
CA THR A 470 3.41 4.48 -28.27
C THR A 470 3.65 4.02 -29.70
N LYS A 471 3.47 2.73 -30.00
CA LYS A 471 3.93 2.12 -31.26
C LYS A 471 2.82 1.29 -31.91
N VAL A 472 1.90 2.00 -32.55
CA VAL A 472 0.74 1.42 -33.20
C VAL A 472 1.11 0.74 -34.54
N GLU A 473 2.16 1.22 -35.21
CA GLU A 473 2.59 0.73 -36.53
C GLU A 473 3.13 -0.71 -36.55
N ASN A 474 3.68 -1.20 -35.42
CA ASN A 474 4.17 -2.59 -35.28
C ASN A 474 3.07 -3.60 -34.95
N ASN A 475 1.84 -3.11 -34.73
CA ASN A 475 0.74 -3.84 -34.11
C ASN A 475 -0.43 -4.15 -35.07
N LYS A 476 -0.20 -3.98 -36.38
CA LYS A 476 -1.21 -4.15 -37.44
C LYS A 476 -1.78 -5.57 -37.58
N ASN A 477 -1.22 -6.55 -36.85
CA ASN A 477 -1.62 -7.96 -36.94
C ASN A 477 -2.53 -8.40 -35.78
N ASN A 478 -3.11 -7.45 -35.03
CA ASN A 478 -4.04 -7.76 -33.94
C ASN A 478 -5.46 -7.38 -34.37
N GLY A 479 -6.32 -8.39 -34.55
CA GLY A 479 -7.69 -8.20 -35.03
C GLY A 479 -8.58 -7.33 -34.12
N VAL A 480 -8.13 -6.96 -32.91
CA VAL A 480 -8.88 -6.02 -32.05
C VAL A 480 -9.05 -4.66 -32.72
N PHE A 481 -8.11 -4.24 -33.56
CA PHE A 481 -8.15 -2.95 -34.23
C PHE A 481 -9.09 -2.92 -35.45
N ASP A 482 -9.66 -4.05 -35.83
CA ASP A 482 -10.62 -4.14 -36.93
C ASP A 482 -12.05 -3.79 -36.46
N TYR A 483 -12.26 -3.67 -35.14
CA TYR A 483 -13.55 -3.34 -34.55
C TYR A 483 -13.82 -1.82 -34.57
N ASN A 484 -15.01 -1.44 -35.00
CA ASN A 484 -15.40 -0.02 -35.18
C ASN A 484 -15.52 0.79 -33.87
N ASN A 485 -15.64 0.12 -32.72
CA ASN A 485 -15.72 0.73 -31.39
C ASN A 485 -14.34 0.92 -30.73
N VAL A 486 -13.23 0.61 -31.43
CA VAL A 486 -11.87 0.71 -30.92
C VAL A 486 -11.18 1.96 -31.44
N PHE A 487 -10.78 2.82 -30.51
CA PHE A 487 -10.11 4.09 -30.75
C PHE A 487 -8.67 4.04 -30.23
N VAL A 488 -7.77 4.80 -30.84
CA VAL A 488 -6.35 4.74 -30.50
C VAL A 488 -5.84 6.11 -30.06
N LEU A 489 -5.31 6.18 -28.84
CA LEU A 489 -4.59 7.35 -28.33
C LEU A 489 -3.09 7.15 -28.54
N LYS A 490 -2.56 7.75 -29.62
CA LYS A 490 -1.16 7.67 -30.02
C LYS A 490 -0.26 8.50 -29.11
N GLY A 491 0.96 8.03 -28.85
CA GLY A 491 1.99 8.78 -28.12
C GLY A 491 2.54 8.05 -26.91
N ASP A 492 3.42 8.73 -26.17
CA ASP A 492 4.02 8.17 -24.96
C ASP A 492 2.95 7.88 -23.90
N ASN A 493 2.81 6.60 -23.50
CA ASN A 493 1.79 6.16 -22.54
C ASN A 493 1.82 6.99 -21.26
N GLN A 494 3.01 7.31 -20.75
CA GLN A 494 3.16 8.09 -19.54
C GLN A 494 2.69 9.52 -19.77
N LYS A 495 3.14 10.17 -20.85
CA LYS A 495 2.75 11.55 -21.14
C LYS A 495 1.27 11.68 -21.42
N ASN A 496 0.69 10.70 -22.11
CA ASN A 496 -0.74 10.68 -22.42
C ASN A 496 -1.56 10.51 -21.14
N LEU A 497 -1.21 9.57 -20.27
CA LEU A 497 -1.89 9.39 -18.99
C LEU A 497 -1.72 10.62 -18.07
N GLU A 498 -0.53 11.21 -18.03
CA GLU A 498 -0.28 12.45 -17.28
C GLU A 498 -1.12 13.61 -17.82
N ALA A 499 -1.19 13.77 -19.15
CA ALA A 499 -2.01 14.79 -19.79
C ALA A 499 -3.51 14.58 -19.52
N VAL A 500 -3.99 13.33 -19.60
CA VAL A 500 -5.38 12.97 -19.27
C VAL A 500 -5.67 13.29 -17.81
N TYR A 501 -4.79 12.90 -16.89
CA TYR A 501 -4.96 13.16 -15.45
C TYR A 501 -4.99 14.67 -15.14
N ASN A 502 -4.02 15.42 -15.68
CA ASN A 502 -3.98 16.88 -15.51
C ASN A 502 -5.23 17.53 -16.10
N GLN A 503 -5.71 17.06 -17.26
CA GLN A 503 -6.92 17.58 -17.87
C GLN A 503 -8.18 17.22 -17.07
N LEU A 504 -8.25 16.03 -16.47
CA LEU A 504 -9.32 15.64 -15.56
C LEU A 504 -9.32 16.52 -14.30
N GLN A 505 -8.15 16.83 -13.73
CA GLN A 505 -8.06 17.76 -12.62
C GLN A 505 -8.48 19.18 -13.02
N LEU A 506 -8.00 19.68 -14.16
CA LEU A 506 -8.40 20.97 -14.70
C LEU A 506 -9.89 21.03 -14.99
N LYS A 507 -10.48 19.96 -15.52
CA LYS A 507 -11.92 19.84 -15.75
C LYS A 507 -12.70 19.68 -14.46
N GLY A 508 -12.18 18.99 -13.46
CA GLY A 508 -12.74 18.99 -12.12
C GLY A 508 -12.80 20.40 -11.54
N VAL A 509 -11.72 21.18 -11.70
CA VAL A 509 -11.66 22.58 -11.29
C VAL A 509 -12.55 23.46 -12.18
N GLN A 510 -12.71 23.16 -13.47
CA GLN A 510 -13.61 23.87 -14.38
C GLN A 510 -15.07 23.51 -14.16
N ILE A 511 -15.42 22.27 -13.83
CA ILE A 511 -16.77 21.82 -13.46
C ILE A 511 -17.08 22.32 -12.07
N ILE A 512 -16.14 22.37 -11.12
CA ILE A 512 -16.35 23.09 -9.87
C ILE A 512 -16.49 24.59 -10.14
N ARG A 513 -15.73 25.17 -11.06
CA ARG A 513 -15.90 26.58 -11.47
C ARG A 513 -17.18 26.83 -12.25
N GLU A 514 -17.65 25.91 -13.08
CA GLU A 514 -18.86 25.99 -13.90
C GLU A 514 -20.06 25.62 -13.06
N ILE A 515 -19.95 24.75 -12.07
CA ILE A 515 -20.95 24.56 -11.01
C ILE A 515 -20.91 25.78 -10.11
N CYS A 516 -19.77 26.41 -9.80
CA CYS A 516 -19.74 27.66 -9.04
C CYS A 516 -20.20 28.86 -9.86
N LEU A 517 -19.97 28.89 -11.18
CA LEU A 517 -20.36 29.95 -12.11
C LEU A 517 -21.79 29.76 -12.60
N GLU A 518 -22.24 28.53 -12.84
CA GLU A 518 -23.65 28.15 -12.96
C GLU A 518 -24.31 28.35 -11.61
N ASN A 519 -23.72 28.08 -10.46
CA ASN A 519 -24.31 28.47 -9.18
C ASN A 519 -24.29 30.00 -9.01
N GLU A 520 -23.33 30.76 -9.55
CA GLU A 520 -23.35 32.24 -9.57
C GLU A 520 -24.34 32.81 -10.61
N ILE A 521 -24.59 32.10 -11.71
CA ILE A 521 -25.53 32.46 -12.80
C ILE A 521 -26.94 31.95 -12.49
N ILE A 522 -27.11 30.84 -11.78
CA ILE A 522 -28.34 30.27 -11.19
C ILE A 522 -28.70 31.07 -9.92
N ASN A 523 -27.70 31.55 -9.15
CA ASN A 523 -27.92 32.56 -8.11
C ASN A 523 -28.33 33.92 -8.70
N LYS A 524 -28.10 34.16 -10.00
CA LYS A 524 -28.64 35.35 -10.71
C LYS A 524 -29.92 35.07 -11.49
N ASN A 525 -30.13 33.84 -11.98
CA ASN A 525 -31.26 33.41 -12.80
C ASN A 525 -31.77 32.05 -12.30
N GLN A 526 -32.65 32.10 -11.31
CA GLN A 526 -33.67 31.11 -10.94
C GLN A 526 -33.32 29.62 -11.14
N VAL A 527 -32.82 28.98 -10.08
CA VAL A 527 -33.36 27.70 -9.59
C VAL A 527 -33.41 27.77 -8.06
N TYR A 528 -34.37 28.53 -7.54
CA TYR A 528 -34.95 28.17 -6.26
C TYR A 528 -35.78 26.92 -6.54
N CYS A 529 -35.45 25.78 -5.92
CA CYS A 529 -36.40 24.69 -5.81
C CYS A 529 -37.62 25.23 -5.05
N GLN A 530 -38.62 25.74 -5.78
CA GLN A 530 -39.96 25.96 -5.25
C GLN A 530 -40.53 24.59 -4.94
N ILE A 531 -40.28 24.12 -3.73
CA ILE A 531 -41.09 23.07 -3.12
C ILE A 531 -42.50 23.67 -2.99
N ASN A 532 -43.52 22.97 -3.48
CA ASN A 532 -44.91 23.37 -3.33
C ASN A 532 -45.19 23.69 -1.85
N GLU A 533 -45.79 24.85 -1.58
CA GLU A 533 -46.10 25.29 -0.20
C GLU A 533 -46.89 24.21 0.57
N GLU A 534 -47.69 23.40 -0.12
CA GLU A 534 -48.45 22.26 0.43
C GLU A 534 -47.57 21.10 0.92
N GLU A 535 -46.48 20.75 0.21
CA GLU A 535 -45.54 19.71 0.64
C GLU A 535 -44.72 20.18 1.85
N LEU A 536 -44.30 21.45 1.85
CA LEU A 536 -43.60 22.07 2.98
C LEU A 536 -44.50 22.14 4.23
N PHE A 537 -45.81 22.38 4.05
CA PHE A 537 -46.79 22.37 5.14
C PHE A 537 -47.03 20.97 5.69
N SER A 538 -47.04 19.95 4.82
CA SER A 538 -47.22 18.54 5.22
C SER A 538 -46.03 17.99 6.02
N LEU A 539 -44.81 18.43 5.70
CA LEU A 539 -43.58 18.05 6.42
C LEU A 539 -43.45 18.79 7.75
N LYS A 540 -43.78 20.09 7.80
CA LYS A 540 -43.80 20.89 9.04
C LYS A 540 -44.67 20.30 10.14
N ASN A 541 -45.78 19.64 9.78
CA ASN A 541 -46.69 19.01 10.75
C ASN A 541 -46.19 17.65 11.30
N LYS A 542 -45.08 17.09 10.78
CA LYS A 542 -44.42 15.89 11.34
C LYS A 542 -43.22 16.22 12.24
N CYS A 543 -42.73 17.46 12.24
CA CYS A 543 -41.53 17.87 12.97
C CYS A 543 -41.83 18.12 14.46
N GLN A 544 -41.13 17.43 15.37
CA GLN A 544 -41.30 17.64 16.82
C GLN A 544 -40.15 18.43 17.48
N LYS A 545 -38.95 18.50 16.88
CA LYS A 545 -37.78 19.12 17.51
C LYS A 545 -37.25 20.33 16.73
N VAL A 546 -36.66 21.28 17.47
CA VAL A 546 -36.11 22.54 16.94
C VAL A 546 -34.60 22.57 17.16
N LEU A 547 -33.88 22.84 16.08
CA LEU A 547 -32.44 23.11 16.02
C LEU A 547 -32.21 24.62 15.96
N GLY A 548 -31.52 25.16 16.96
CA GLY A 548 -31.18 26.57 17.09
C GLY A 548 -29.75 26.87 16.65
N VAL A 549 -29.61 27.87 15.79
CA VAL A 549 -28.32 28.43 15.35
C VAL A 549 -28.23 29.87 15.82
N LEU A 550 -27.27 30.15 16.68
CA LEU A 550 -27.08 31.47 17.28
C LEU A 550 -26.09 32.30 16.46
N ASN A 551 -26.18 33.62 16.61
CA ASN A 551 -25.20 34.54 16.07
C ASN A 551 -23.99 34.58 17.01
N GLU A 552 -22.89 33.99 16.57
CA GLU A 552 -21.66 33.89 17.35
C GLU A 552 -20.70 35.06 17.11
N PHE A 553 -21.15 36.09 16.37
CA PHE A 553 -20.36 37.28 16.13
C PHE A 553 -20.20 38.13 17.40
N GLU A 554 -19.11 37.89 18.13
CA GLU A 554 -18.68 38.73 19.24
C GLU A 554 -17.31 39.37 18.97
N ASN A 555 -17.21 40.69 19.19
CA ASN A 555 -15.97 41.48 19.17
C ASN A 555 -15.12 41.39 17.89
N ASN A 556 -15.71 41.09 16.72
CA ASN A 556 -14.99 40.81 15.47
C ASN A 556 -14.01 39.62 15.60
N ILE A 557 -14.26 38.71 16.55
CA ILE A 557 -13.40 37.56 16.80
C ILE A 557 -13.92 36.32 16.09
N GLU A 558 -15.21 36.01 16.12
CA GLU A 558 -15.76 34.87 15.38
C GLU A 558 -16.62 35.36 14.22
N ASN A 559 -16.34 34.83 13.02
CA ASN A 559 -17.00 35.23 11.78
C ASN A 559 -17.75 34.08 11.11
N ARG A 560 -17.56 32.85 11.60
CA ARG A 560 -18.20 31.63 11.10
C ARG A 560 -19.62 31.49 11.67
N VAL A 561 -20.39 30.59 11.05
CA VAL A 561 -21.73 30.19 11.51
C VAL A 561 -21.80 28.67 11.57
N SER A 562 -22.47 28.11 12.59
CA SER A 562 -22.47 26.67 12.85
C SER A 562 -23.18 25.83 11.78
N ILE A 563 -24.11 26.42 11.03
CA ILE A 563 -24.86 25.75 9.96
C ILE A 563 -25.00 26.68 8.76
N THR A 564 -24.67 26.19 7.57
CA THR A 564 -24.84 26.90 6.29
C THR A 564 -26.24 26.66 5.69
N PRO A 565 -26.75 27.55 4.80
CA PRO A 565 -28.08 27.40 4.21
C PRO A 565 -28.35 26.06 3.52
N GLU A 566 -27.35 25.51 2.84
CA GLU A 566 -27.44 24.26 2.08
C GLU A 566 -27.79 23.04 2.97
N LEU A 567 -27.38 23.05 4.24
CA LEU A 567 -27.61 21.93 5.17
C LEU A 567 -29.03 21.91 5.75
N ILE A 568 -29.78 23.02 5.65
CA ILE A 568 -31.09 23.17 6.29
C ILE A 568 -32.11 22.17 5.76
N GLN A 569 -32.11 21.94 4.45
CA GLN A 569 -33.00 20.96 3.83
C GLN A 569 -32.77 19.54 4.36
N CYS A 570 -31.53 19.19 4.72
CA CYS A 570 -31.21 17.89 5.30
C CYS A 570 -31.88 17.72 6.67
N PHE A 571 -31.82 18.75 7.52
CA PHE A 571 -32.49 18.74 8.83
C PHE A 571 -34.01 18.68 8.70
N ILE A 572 -34.58 19.49 7.80
CA ILE A 572 -36.04 19.51 7.57
C ILE A 572 -36.53 18.15 7.04
N LYS A 573 -35.81 17.53 6.09
CA LYS A 573 -36.13 16.18 5.59
C LYS A 573 -36.11 15.11 6.69
N ASN A 574 -35.25 15.29 7.69
CA ASN A 574 -35.14 14.41 8.86
C ASN A 574 -36.10 14.79 10.01
N GLY A 575 -37.04 15.72 9.79
CA GLY A 575 -38.06 16.09 10.77
C GLY A 575 -37.61 17.08 11.84
N ILE A 576 -36.52 17.82 11.60
CA ILE A 576 -35.96 18.83 12.51
C ILE A 576 -36.22 20.21 11.92
N ASN A 577 -36.91 21.07 12.68
CA ASN A 577 -37.09 22.47 12.32
C ASN A 577 -35.82 23.26 12.64
N VAL A 578 -35.39 24.15 11.73
CA VAL A 578 -34.17 24.96 11.92
C VAL A 578 -34.54 26.41 12.18
N TRP A 579 -34.13 26.94 13.32
CA TRP A 579 -34.29 28.34 13.71
C TRP A 579 -32.93 29.02 13.73
N ILE A 580 -32.84 30.17 13.08
CA ILE A 580 -31.58 30.91 12.91
C ILE A 580 -31.74 32.28 13.55
N GLU A 581 -30.78 32.69 14.38
CA GLU A 581 -30.75 34.04 14.92
C GLU A 581 -30.54 35.06 13.79
N LYS A 582 -31.27 36.17 13.86
CA LYS A 582 -31.15 37.26 12.89
C LYS A 582 -29.69 37.70 12.70
N ASN A 583 -29.24 37.76 11.45
CA ASN A 583 -27.87 38.06 11.02
C ASN A 583 -26.78 37.04 11.39
N ALA A 584 -27.10 35.83 11.85
CA ALA A 584 -26.08 34.84 12.26
C ALA A 584 -25.07 34.52 11.14
N GLY A 585 -25.53 34.38 9.90
CA GLY A 585 -24.67 34.05 8.76
C GLY A 585 -24.06 35.24 8.02
N LYS A 586 -24.37 36.48 8.42
CA LYS A 586 -24.08 37.68 7.61
C LYS A 586 -22.60 37.85 7.29
N GLN A 587 -21.73 37.53 8.25
CA GLN A 587 -20.28 37.64 8.08
C GLN A 587 -19.68 36.53 7.19
N CYS A 588 -20.37 35.40 7.05
CA CYS A 588 -20.00 34.35 6.10
C CYS A 588 -20.52 34.60 4.67
N GLY A 589 -21.24 35.71 4.44
CA GLY A 589 -21.90 35.98 3.17
C GLY A 589 -23.29 35.35 3.02
N TYR A 590 -23.84 34.75 4.08
CA TYR A 590 -25.19 34.19 4.07
C TYR A 590 -26.20 35.19 4.64
N THR A 591 -27.16 35.62 3.83
CA THR A 591 -28.22 36.54 4.28
C THR A 591 -29.35 35.77 4.97
N ASP A 592 -30.09 36.44 5.85
CA ASP A 592 -31.28 35.88 6.50
C ASP A 592 -32.32 35.38 5.47
N GLU A 593 -32.39 36.05 4.31
CA GLU A 593 -33.24 35.66 3.18
C GLU A 593 -32.85 34.30 2.60
N MET A 594 -31.55 34.01 2.47
CA MET A 594 -31.07 32.69 2.03
C MET A 594 -31.53 31.61 3.00
N TYR A 595 -31.37 31.80 4.31
CA TYR A 595 -31.86 30.83 5.30
C TYR A 595 -33.36 30.57 5.17
N CYS A 596 -34.17 31.62 5.01
CA CYS A 596 -35.61 31.50 4.78
C CYS A 596 -35.95 30.68 3.53
N GLN A 597 -35.23 30.91 2.42
CA GLN A 597 -35.43 30.19 1.16
C GLN A 597 -35.18 28.68 1.29
N PHE A 598 -34.25 28.29 2.14
CA PHE A 598 -33.98 26.87 2.45
C PHE A 598 -34.91 26.28 3.52
N GLY A 599 -35.89 27.05 4.02
CA GLY A 599 -36.95 26.59 4.91
C GLY A 599 -36.69 26.84 6.41
N ALA A 600 -35.62 27.54 6.77
CA ALA A 600 -35.38 27.95 8.16
C ALA A 600 -36.31 29.10 8.59
N LYS A 601 -36.52 29.22 9.90
CA LYS A 601 -37.22 30.34 10.51
C LYS A 601 -36.21 31.30 11.14
N ILE A 602 -36.26 32.58 10.77
CA ILE A 602 -35.45 33.61 11.42
C ILE A 602 -36.14 34.04 12.73
N THR A 603 -35.40 34.05 13.84
CA THR A 603 -35.90 34.41 15.17
C THR A 603 -34.87 35.23 15.96
N ASN A 604 -35.24 35.70 17.15
CA ASN A 604 -34.30 36.34 18.07
C ASN A 604 -33.55 35.28 18.91
N SER A 605 -32.40 35.64 19.49
CA SER A 605 -31.62 34.72 20.35
C SER A 605 -32.42 34.22 21.55
N ASP A 606 -33.20 35.07 22.21
CA ASP A 606 -33.98 34.68 23.39
C ASP A 606 -35.03 33.60 23.05
N ASP A 607 -35.64 33.66 21.86
CA ASP A 607 -36.58 32.64 21.39
C ASP A 607 -35.89 31.29 21.18
N ILE A 608 -34.64 31.30 20.69
CA ILE A 608 -33.83 30.11 20.46
C ILE A 608 -33.44 29.48 21.80
N TYR A 609 -32.92 30.27 22.74
CA TYR A 609 -32.57 29.79 24.08
C TYR A 609 -33.77 29.18 24.83
N GLN A 610 -34.99 29.66 24.58
CA GLN A 610 -36.20 29.18 25.25
C GLN A 610 -36.83 27.94 24.61
N ASN A 611 -36.78 27.80 23.29
CA ASN A 611 -37.58 26.80 22.56
C ASN A 611 -36.77 25.79 21.74
N ALA A 612 -35.46 25.98 21.58
CA ALA A 612 -34.62 25.03 20.87
C ALA A 612 -34.40 23.77 21.72
N HIS A 613 -34.51 22.61 21.07
CA HIS A 613 -34.22 21.31 21.65
C HIS A 613 -32.75 20.94 21.42
N ILE A 614 -32.17 21.44 20.32
CA ILE A 614 -30.78 21.23 19.93
C ILE A 614 -30.15 22.59 19.67
N ILE A 615 -28.98 22.87 20.25
CA ILE A 615 -28.18 24.07 19.95
C ILE A 615 -26.81 23.63 19.47
N VAL A 616 -26.33 24.26 18.40
CA VAL A 616 -25.00 23.99 17.80
C VAL A 616 -24.19 25.28 17.75
N LEU A 617 -23.00 25.23 18.32
CA LEU A 617 -22.07 26.34 18.45
C LEU A 617 -20.67 25.97 17.98
N ILE A 618 -19.98 26.95 17.43
CA ILE A 618 -18.57 26.88 17.06
C ILE A 618 -17.68 27.36 18.21
N SER A 619 -18.17 28.28 19.02
CA SER A 619 -17.47 28.90 20.13
C SER A 619 -17.86 28.30 21.48
N GLN A 620 -16.95 28.42 22.44
CA GLN A 620 -17.22 28.03 23.82
C GLN A 620 -18.31 28.91 24.44
N LEU A 621 -19.29 28.28 25.10
CA LEU A 621 -20.36 28.99 25.81
C LEU A 621 -19.83 29.82 26.96
N LYS A 622 -20.35 31.04 27.09
CA LYS A 622 -20.08 31.90 28.26
C LYS A 622 -21.09 31.65 29.37
N GLU A 623 -20.69 31.90 30.62
CA GLU A 623 -21.58 31.73 31.79
C GLU A 623 -22.92 32.48 31.64
N ASN A 624 -22.90 33.69 31.06
CA ASN A 624 -24.11 34.48 30.82
C ASN A 624 -25.07 33.83 29.81
N GLN A 625 -24.55 33.11 28.82
CA GLN A 625 -25.36 32.38 27.84
C GLN A 625 -25.94 31.10 28.46
N ILE A 626 -25.17 30.43 29.33
CA ILE A 626 -25.61 29.23 30.05
C ILE A 626 -26.80 29.52 30.97
N GLN A 627 -26.86 30.71 31.58
CA GLN A 627 -28.00 31.14 32.40
C GLN A 627 -29.29 31.34 31.59
N LYS A 628 -29.19 31.58 30.27
CA LYS A 628 -30.35 31.73 29.40
C LYS A 628 -30.92 30.40 28.91
N LEU A 629 -30.15 29.31 29.00
CA LEU A 629 -30.60 27.98 28.58
C LEU A 629 -31.78 27.54 29.48
N GLN A 630 -32.84 27.03 28.86
CA GLN A 630 -34.01 26.51 29.55
C GLN A 630 -33.97 24.97 29.63
N GLN A 631 -34.81 24.39 30.48
CA GLN A 631 -34.86 22.94 30.73
C GLN A 631 -35.27 22.10 29.50
N ASN A 632 -35.82 22.71 28.44
CA ASN A 632 -36.24 22.03 27.23
C ASN A 632 -35.08 21.66 26.29
N LEU A 633 -33.86 22.15 26.55
CA LEU A 633 -32.68 21.82 25.76
C LEU A 633 -32.25 20.37 26.03
N GLU A 634 -32.27 19.53 25.00
CA GLU A 634 -31.89 18.12 25.09
C GLU A 634 -30.45 17.89 24.64
N ILE A 635 -29.99 18.58 23.59
CA ILE A 635 -28.65 18.38 23.01
C ILE A 635 -27.94 19.71 22.82
N LEU A 636 -26.73 19.80 23.35
CA LEU A 636 -25.81 20.91 23.12
C LEU A 636 -24.56 20.40 22.42
N ILE A 637 -24.28 20.93 21.22
CA ILE A 637 -23.07 20.63 20.46
C ILE A 637 -22.20 21.87 20.46
N ALA A 638 -21.10 21.85 21.23
CA ALA A 638 -20.22 23.01 21.39
C ALA A 638 -18.84 22.56 21.88
N PRO A 639 -17.77 23.32 21.59
CA PRO A 639 -16.47 23.04 22.19
C PRO A 639 -16.47 23.46 23.66
N LEU A 640 -16.00 22.59 24.56
CA LEU A 640 -15.90 22.90 25.99
C LEU A 640 -14.58 23.59 26.37
N GLY A 641 -13.56 23.52 25.52
CA GLY A 641 -12.30 24.26 25.69
C GLY A 641 -11.51 23.89 26.96
N HIS A 642 -10.66 24.81 27.43
CA HIS A 642 -9.78 24.59 28.58
C HIS A 642 -10.51 24.66 29.93
N ASP A 643 -11.58 25.45 30.03
CA ASP A 643 -12.41 25.59 31.24
C ASP A 643 -13.51 24.52 31.36
N LYS A 644 -13.29 23.38 30.71
CA LYS A 644 -14.24 22.27 30.60
C LYS A 644 -14.86 21.85 31.93
N LEU A 645 -14.07 21.75 33.01
CA LEU A 645 -14.56 21.34 34.33
C LEU A 645 -15.55 22.37 34.92
N ASN A 646 -15.26 23.66 34.78
CA ASN A 646 -16.14 24.72 35.27
C ASN A 646 -17.45 24.76 34.49
N LEU A 647 -17.36 24.62 33.15
CA LEU A 647 -18.54 24.54 32.29
C LEU A 647 -19.40 23.32 32.61
N ILE A 648 -18.81 22.13 32.75
CA ILE A 648 -19.54 20.92 33.13
C ILE A 648 -20.24 21.14 34.48
N ASN A 649 -19.56 21.69 35.49
CA ASN A 649 -20.16 21.97 36.80
C ASN A 649 -21.37 22.92 36.72
N THR A 650 -21.37 23.87 35.78
CA THR A 650 -22.54 24.75 35.56
C THR A 650 -23.66 24.06 34.79
N LEU A 651 -23.34 23.20 33.82
CA LEU A 651 -24.29 22.48 32.97
C LEU A 651 -24.93 21.27 33.67
N VAL A 652 -24.30 20.69 34.69
CA VAL A 652 -24.84 19.57 35.49
C VAL A 652 -26.18 19.90 36.14
N LYS A 653 -26.55 21.17 36.26
CA LYS A 653 -27.85 21.62 36.77
C LYS A 653 -29.03 21.24 35.86
N TYR A 654 -28.79 20.87 34.60
CA TYR A 654 -29.82 20.47 33.64
C TYR A 654 -29.94 18.93 33.60
N GLU A 655 -31.03 18.38 34.14
CA GLU A 655 -31.20 16.92 34.36
C GLU A 655 -31.22 16.08 33.07
N ASN A 656 -31.64 16.64 31.93
CA ASN A 656 -31.82 15.92 30.65
C ASN A 656 -30.94 16.46 29.51
N LEU A 657 -29.86 17.20 29.82
CA LEU A 657 -28.99 17.79 28.81
C LEU A 657 -27.86 16.83 28.41
N THR A 658 -27.78 16.50 27.12
CA THR A 658 -26.64 15.81 26.51
C THR A 658 -25.69 16.83 25.90
N VAL A 659 -24.42 16.82 26.29
CA VAL A 659 -23.40 17.73 25.76
C VAL A 659 -22.41 16.95 24.90
N LEU A 660 -22.23 17.37 23.65
CA LEU A 660 -21.29 16.81 22.70
C LEU A 660 -20.14 17.80 22.46
N ASP A 661 -18.97 17.46 23.00
CA ASP A 661 -17.75 18.25 22.85
C ASP A 661 -17.07 17.95 21.50
N ILE A 662 -17.19 18.87 20.55
CA ILE A 662 -16.67 18.71 19.18
C ILE A 662 -15.13 18.65 19.14
N ASN A 663 -14.43 19.07 20.20
CA ASN A 663 -12.98 19.02 20.28
C ASN A 663 -12.43 17.65 20.70
N GLU A 664 -13.29 16.75 21.20
CA GLU A 664 -12.91 15.45 21.78
C GLU A 664 -13.34 14.27 20.92
N ILE A 665 -13.61 14.52 19.64
CA ILE A 665 -13.94 13.48 18.67
C ILE A 665 -12.68 12.60 18.47
N PRO A 666 -12.76 11.26 18.67
CA PRO A 666 -11.60 10.38 18.55
C PRO A 666 -10.98 10.41 17.14
N GLU A 667 -9.66 10.54 17.04
CA GLU A 667 -8.96 10.61 15.75
C GLU A 667 -8.38 9.25 15.29
N ASP A 668 -8.40 8.23 16.14
CA ASP A 668 -7.81 6.91 15.87
C ASP A 668 -8.66 6.05 14.90
N ASP A 669 -9.97 6.31 14.81
CA ASP A 669 -10.88 5.58 13.93
C ASP A 669 -11.18 6.39 12.65
N PHE A 670 -11.06 5.72 11.50
CA PHE A 670 -11.32 6.30 10.19
C PHE A 670 -12.74 6.86 10.05
N LEU A 671 -13.74 6.25 10.71
CA LEU A 671 -15.11 6.75 10.68
C LEU A 671 -15.26 8.11 11.37
N TYR A 672 -14.56 8.31 12.50
CA TYR A 672 -14.63 9.54 13.29
C TYR A 672 -13.75 10.65 12.72
N GLN A 673 -12.72 10.32 11.92
CA GLN A 673 -11.90 11.33 11.22
C GLN A 673 -12.74 12.27 10.34
N LYS A 674 -13.79 11.75 9.68
CA LYS A 674 -14.72 12.58 8.87
C LYS A 674 -15.53 13.58 9.70
N LEU A 675 -15.69 13.32 11.00
CA LEU A 675 -16.42 14.18 11.93
C LEU A 675 -15.49 15.15 12.68
N SER A 676 -14.16 15.00 12.55
CA SER A 676 -13.19 15.79 13.30
C SER A 676 -13.18 17.25 12.84
N VAL A 677 -13.84 18.10 13.62
CA VAL A 677 -13.82 19.57 13.44
C VAL A 677 -12.39 20.11 13.56
N LYS A 678 -11.57 19.52 14.44
CA LYS A 678 -10.18 19.90 14.63
C LYS A 678 -9.34 19.69 13.36
N GLN A 679 -9.50 18.56 12.69
CA GLN A 679 -8.80 18.28 11.43
C GLN A 679 -9.24 19.21 10.30
N ASN A 680 -10.55 19.42 10.15
CA ASN A 680 -11.10 20.34 9.13
C ASN A 680 -10.63 21.79 9.36
N ASN A 681 -10.69 22.27 10.60
CA ASN A 681 -10.19 23.60 10.95
C ASN A 681 -8.68 23.70 10.72
N SER A 682 -7.90 22.66 11.04
CA SER A 682 -6.45 22.66 10.78
C SER A 682 -6.13 22.84 9.29
N LEU A 683 -6.93 22.25 8.40
CA LEU A 683 -6.74 22.39 6.96
C LEU A 683 -7.03 23.82 6.48
N ILE A 684 -8.16 24.39 6.91
CA ILE A 684 -8.55 25.78 6.58
C ILE A 684 -7.50 26.77 7.11
N LEU A 685 -7.08 26.61 8.36
CA LEU A 685 -6.02 27.39 8.99
C LEU A 685 -4.70 27.28 8.22
N ALA A 686 -4.32 26.06 7.81
CA ALA A 686 -3.11 25.84 7.02
C ALA A 686 -3.16 26.59 5.68
N HIS A 687 -4.27 26.49 4.94
CA HIS A 687 -4.45 27.22 3.68
C HIS A 687 -4.34 28.73 3.88
N ARG A 688 -5.06 29.27 4.86
CA ARG A 688 -5.05 30.71 5.11
C ARG A 688 -3.69 31.21 5.59
N GLY A 689 -3.04 30.47 6.50
CA GLY A 689 -1.70 30.79 6.99
C GLY A 689 -0.65 30.84 5.87
N VAL A 690 -0.70 29.88 4.95
CA VAL A 690 0.21 29.86 3.79
C VAL A 690 -0.07 31.01 2.83
N LEU A 691 -1.35 31.31 2.57
CA LEU A 691 -1.75 32.44 1.71
C LEU A 691 -1.26 33.78 2.27
N GLU A 692 -1.48 34.04 3.56
CA GLU A 692 -0.99 35.25 4.24
C GLU A 692 0.54 35.35 4.20
N GLY A 693 1.21 34.22 4.45
CA GLY A 693 2.66 34.14 4.38
C GLY A 693 3.21 34.55 3.01
N PHE A 694 2.68 33.98 1.93
CA PHE A 694 3.12 34.32 0.57
C PHE A 694 2.62 35.68 0.07
N TYR A 695 1.48 36.17 0.56
CA TYR A 695 0.98 37.50 0.23
C TYR A 695 1.94 38.60 0.70
N HIS A 696 2.51 38.43 1.90
CA HIS A 696 3.50 39.37 2.45
C HIS A 696 4.95 39.07 2.04
N LEU A 697 5.21 37.93 1.40
CA LEU A 697 6.56 37.55 1.00
C LEU A 697 6.94 38.22 -0.32
N ASN A 698 7.96 39.08 -0.28
CA ASN A 698 8.50 39.76 -1.47
C ASN A 698 9.37 38.87 -2.37
N LYS A 699 9.15 37.56 -2.35
CA LYS A 699 9.91 36.56 -3.11
C LYS A 699 8.95 35.57 -3.76
N SER A 700 9.22 35.21 -5.01
CA SER A 700 8.45 34.18 -5.72
C SER A 700 8.49 32.85 -4.97
N SER A 701 7.34 32.20 -4.83
CA SER A 701 7.24 30.86 -4.27
C SER A 701 8.03 29.84 -5.09
N ARG A 702 7.93 29.91 -6.41
CA ARG A 702 8.64 29.03 -7.37
C ARG A 702 9.88 29.69 -7.94
N GLY A 703 10.88 28.86 -8.24
CA GLY A 703 12.00 29.28 -9.06
C GLY A 703 11.55 29.49 -10.50
N ILE A 704 11.83 30.67 -11.05
CA ILE A 704 11.46 31.02 -12.42
C ILE A 704 12.76 31.17 -13.21
N ASN A 705 12.89 30.44 -14.31
CA ASN A 705 14.04 30.52 -15.19
C ASN A 705 13.63 31.13 -16.53
N ASN A 706 13.95 32.42 -16.71
CA ASN A 706 13.55 33.19 -17.88
C ASN A 706 14.78 33.81 -18.55
N LYS A 707 14.62 34.34 -19.77
CA LYS A 707 15.70 35.04 -20.51
C LYS A 707 16.31 36.23 -19.75
N ILE A 708 15.62 36.78 -18.76
CA ILE A 708 16.03 37.93 -17.95
C ILE A 708 16.84 37.49 -16.71
N GLY A 709 16.80 36.21 -16.33
CA GLY A 709 17.52 35.67 -15.19
C GLY A 709 16.81 34.49 -14.53
N GLN A 710 17.49 33.91 -13.53
CA GLN A 710 17.00 32.81 -12.72
C GLN A 710 16.67 33.31 -11.31
N THR A 711 15.42 33.15 -10.87
CA THR A 711 15.04 33.35 -9.48
C THR A 711 15.04 32.02 -8.73
N GLN A 712 15.51 32.03 -7.48
CA GLN A 712 15.47 30.84 -6.63
C GLN A 712 14.09 30.74 -5.95
N GLN A 713 13.62 29.51 -5.80
CA GLN A 713 12.40 29.22 -5.04
C GLN A 713 12.53 29.63 -3.57
N ALA A 714 11.40 29.99 -2.96
CA ALA A 714 11.34 30.33 -1.54
C ALA A 714 11.75 29.12 -0.68
N GLN A 715 12.51 29.39 0.38
CA GLN A 715 12.81 28.41 1.43
C GLN A 715 11.84 28.63 2.58
N CYS A 716 10.98 27.65 2.84
CA CYS A 716 9.97 27.72 3.87
C CYS A 716 10.31 26.78 5.03
N LEU A 717 10.13 27.24 6.26
CA LEU A 717 10.29 26.45 7.48
C LEU A 717 8.96 26.34 8.20
N VAL A 718 8.54 25.11 8.49
CA VAL A 718 7.40 24.84 9.36
C VAL A 718 7.89 24.39 10.72
N ILE A 719 7.44 25.07 11.77
CA ILE A 719 7.77 24.76 13.17
C ILE A 719 6.56 24.06 13.79
N GLY A 720 6.68 22.74 13.97
CA GLY A 720 5.62 21.80 14.37
C GLY A 720 5.34 20.77 13.28
N ALA A 721 5.25 19.49 13.66
CA ALA A 721 4.90 18.38 12.77
C ALA A 721 3.64 17.65 13.26
N ASP A 722 2.68 18.39 13.79
CA ASP A 722 1.31 17.93 14.02
C ASP A 722 0.47 17.99 12.74
N SER A 723 -0.85 17.73 12.84
CA SER A 723 -1.75 17.75 11.68
C SER A 723 -1.74 19.09 10.95
N LEU A 724 -1.73 20.21 11.68
CA LEU A 724 -1.65 21.56 11.13
C LEU A 724 -0.32 21.79 10.40
N GLY A 725 0.82 21.51 11.05
CA GLY A 725 2.16 21.67 10.48
C GLY A 725 2.38 20.84 9.22
N LEU A 726 1.92 19.59 9.22
CA LEU A 726 2.03 18.72 8.04
C LEU A 726 1.14 19.21 6.89
N ASN A 727 -0.07 19.68 7.17
CA ASN A 727 -0.95 20.27 6.15
C ASN A 727 -0.35 21.56 5.55
N VAL A 728 0.21 22.44 6.39
CA VAL A 728 0.97 23.62 5.94
C VAL A 728 2.09 23.20 5.00
N GLY A 729 2.91 22.23 5.40
CA GLY A 729 4.01 21.74 4.58
C GLY A 729 3.54 21.18 3.23
N LYS A 730 2.45 20.40 3.22
CA LYS A 730 1.85 19.87 1.99
C LYS A 730 1.41 20.99 1.06
N ILE A 731 0.68 21.98 1.55
CA ILE A 731 0.16 23.10 0.75
C ILE A 731 1.31 23.93 0.15
N ILE A 732 2.33 24.25 0.94
CA ILE A 732 3.50 25.01 0.45
C ILE A 732 4.19 24.23 -0.68
N LYS A 733 4.40 22.92 -0.49
CA LYS A 733 5.13 22.10 -1.46
C LYS A 733 4.31 21.80 -2.72
N GLN A 734 3.05 21.39 -2.58
CA GLN A 734 2.18 20.95 -3.67
C GLN A 734 1.58 22.13 -4.44
N THR A 735 1.07 23.13 -3.73
CA THR A 735 0.39 24.27 -4.35
C THR A 735 1.38 25.35 -4.75
N PHE A 736 2.24 25.77 -3.80
CA PHE A 736 3.17 26.88 -4.03
C PHE A 736 4.49 26.46 -4.67
N GLY A 737 4.86 25.17 -4.64
CA GLY A 737 6.09 24.67 -5.25
C GLY A 737 7.38 25.19 -4.61
N ALA A 738 7.31 25.63 -3.35
CA ALA A 738 8.45 26.10 -2.59
C ALA A 738 9.13 24.94 -1.83
N ASN A 739 10.38 25.15 -1.40
CA ASN A 739 11.08 24.19 -0.56
C ASN A 739 10.53 24.25 0.86
N VAL A 740 10.30 23.08 1.46
CA VAL A 740 9.76 22.98 2.82
C VAL A 740 10.69 22.16 3.70
N SER A 741 11.18 22.82 4.74
CA SER A 741 11.82 22.19 5.89
C SER A 741 10.84 22.14 7.05
N VAL A 742 10.85 21.05 7.83
CA VAL A 742 9.98 20.89 9.01
C VAL A 742 10.84 20.63 10.24
N PHE A 743 10.58 21.38 11.30
CA PHE A 743 11.23 21.23 12.60
C PHE A 743 10.20 20.83 13.67
N ASP A 744 10.49 19.74 14.38
CA ASP A 744 9.74 19.32 15.57
C ASP A 744 10.75 18.84 16.62
N GLN A 745 10.46 19.07 17.90
CA GLN A 745 11.34 18.68 19.00
C GLN A 745 11.29 17.18 19.29
N ARG A 746 10.22 16.49 18.84
CA ARG A 746 10.05 15.05 19.03
C ARG A 746 10.89 14.29 18.00
N ASP A 747 11.98 13.68 18.45
CA ASP A 747 12.90 12.96 17.57
C ASP A 747 12.23 11.82 16.78
N GLY A 748 11.17 11.21 17.32
CA GLY A 748 10.43 10.12 16.68
C GLY A 748 9.69 10.51 15.38
N LEU A 749 9.54 11.81 15.09
CA LEU A 749 8.81 12.27 13.89
C LEU A 749 9.69 12.50 12.67
N LYS A 750 11.03 12.45 12.80
CA LYS A 750 11.95 12.72 11.68
C LYS A 750 11.73 11.78 10.49
N GLU A 751 11.52 10.49 10.75
CA GLU A 751 11.24 9.52 9.69
C GLU A 751 9.90 9.77 9.02
N SER A 752 8.87 10.12 9.78
CA SER A 752 7.54 10.47 9.26
C SER A 752 7.60 11.71 8.36
N ILE A 753 8.35 12.73 8.78
CA ILE A 753 8.59 13.96 7.99
C ILE A 753 9.28 13.61 6.66
N LYS A 754 10.32 12.75 6.68
CA LYS A 754 11.01 12.28 5.45
C LYS A 754 10.09 11.48 4.54
N LYS A 755 9.27 10.58 5.11
CA LYS A 755 8.30 9.77 4.34
C LYS A 755 7.27 10.64 3.62
N MET A 756 6.86 11.75 4.21
CA MET A 756 5.97 12.73 3.57
C MET A 756 6.69 13.65 2.56
N GLY A 757 8.01 13.47 2.37
CA GLY A 757 8.81 14.17 1.38
C GLY A 757 9.29 15.55 1.81
N PHE A 758 9.25 15.88 3.10
CA PHE A 758 9.81 17.13 3.62
C PHE A 758 11.27 16.96 4.04
N LEU A 759 12.00 18.08 4.13
CA LEU A 759 13.35 18.10 4.69
C LEU A 759 13.25 18.26 6.22
N PRO A 760 13.52 17.23 7.05
CA PRO A 760 13.61 17.46 8.49
C PRO A 760 14.83 18.31 8.79
N VAL A 761 14.72 19.19 9.78
CA VAL A 761 15.86 19.94 10.29
C VAL A 761 16.78 18.99 11.06
N ASP A 762 18.00 18.81 10.57
CA ASP A 762 18.97 17.87 11.13
C ASP A 762 19.53 18.39 12.48
N ILE A 763 19.21 17.66 13.55
CA ILE A 763 19.76 17.90 14.89
C ILE A 763 21.02 17.05 15.02
N VAL A 764 22.19 17.70 14.93
CA VAL A 764 23.49 17.06 15.10
C VAL A 764 23.93 17.20 16.56
N TYR A 765 24.05 16.07 17.26
CA TYR A 765 24.62 16.02 18.61
C TYR A 765 26.13 15.87 18.49
N GLU A 766 26.86 16.99 18.56
CA GLU A 766 28.32 16.97 18.40
C GLU A 766 29.05 16.29 19.58
N ASN A 767 28.37 15.95 20.68
CA ASN A 767 28.90 15.16 21.80
C ASN A 767 27.76 14.51 22.61
N GLN A 768 28.00 13.33 23.21
CA GLN A 768 27.06 12.64 24.13
C GLN A 768 26.70 13.45 25.40
N PHE A 769 27.32 14.62 25.61
CA PHE A 769 27.14 15.49 26.78
C PHE A 769 26.41 16.82 26.48
N LEU A 770 25.98 17.07 25.23
CA LEU A 770 25.20 18.27 24.94
C LEU A 770 23.74 18.07 25.35
N ASN A 771 23.21 19.03 26.13
CA ASN A 771 21.78 19.10 26.43
C ASN A 771 20.97 19.09 25.12
N PRO A 772 19.97 18.21 24.97
CA PRO A 772 19.25 18.06 23.70
C PRO A 772 18.57 19.34 23.23
N ILE A 773 18.19 20.20 24.18
CA ILE A 773 17.61 21.53 23.93
C ILE A 773 18.61 22.45 23.21
N SER A 774 19.90 22.43 23.56
CA SER A 774 20.90 23.31 22.91
C SER A 774 21.23 22.85 21.49
N ALA A 775 21.32 21.53 21.26
CA ALA A 775 21.48 20.98 19.92
C ALA A 775 20.29 21.33 19.00
N GLN A 776 19.07 21.23 19.53
CA GLN A 776 17.84 21.64 18.82
C GLN A 776 17.84 23.13 18.47
N LYS A 777 18.21 24.01 19.42
CA LYS A 777 18.31 25.46 19.18
C LYS A 777 19.34 25.79 18.10
N ASN A 778 20.53 25.17 18.14
CA ASN A 778 21.58 25.39 17.15
C ASN A 778 21.16 24.95 15.73
N ALA A 779 20.48 23.80 15.62
CA ALA A 779 19.96 23.30 14.34
C ALA A 779 18.90 24.25 13.76
N LEU A 780 17.98 24.73 14.60
CA LEU A 780 16.98 25.71 14.22
C LEU A 780 17.64 27.01 13.75
N GLN A 781 18.61 27.55 14.49
CA GLN A 781 19.31 28.79 14.15
C GLN A 781 20.01 28.73 12.79
N LYS A 782 20.67 27.61 12.46
CA LYS A 782 21.26 27.39 11.13
C LYS A 782 20.20 27.40 10.01
N CYS A 783 19.03 26.83 10.27
CA CYS A 783 17.93 26.82 9.29
C CYS A 783 17.32 28.21 9.10
N LEU A 784 17.18 29.01 10.15
CA LEU A 784 16.61 30.36 10.10
C LEU A 784 17.39 31.28 9.15
N GLN A 785 18.72 31.18 9.10
CA GLN A 785 19.57 32.02 8.23
C GLN A 785 19.27 31.89 6.73
N ILE A 786 18.76 30.74 6.29
CA ILE A 786 18.46 30.48 4.88
C ILE A 786 16.96 30.56 4.56
N THR A 787 16.11 30.71 5.58
CA THR A 787 14.65 30.66 5.43
C THR A 787 14.10 32.03 5.00
N ASP A 788 13.13 32.02 4.08
CA ASP A 788 12.43 33.21 3.61
C ASP A 788 11.02 33.32 4.25
N LEU A 789 10.33 32.20 4.49
CA LEU A 789 9.01 32.15 5.13
C LEU A 789 8.99 31.13 6.27
N ILE A 790 8.52 31.54 7.45
CA ILE A 790 8.40 30.67 8.63
C ILE A 790 6.93 30.58 9.01
N ILE A 791 6.41 29.37 9.21
CA ILE A 791 5.06 29.15 9.72
C ILE A 791 5.13 28.35 11.01
N ILE A 792 4.64 28.93 12.10
CA ILE A 792 4.65 28.33 13.43
C ILE A 792 3.28 27.71 13.70
N THR A 793 3.30 26.40 13.95
CA THR A 793 2.11 25.57 14.19
C THR A 793 2.15 24.89 15.54
N LYS A 794 3.35 24.73 16.12
CA LYS A 794 3.54 24.14 17.45
C LYS A 794 2.88 25.00 18.53
N GLU A 795 2.04 24.39 19.37
CA GLU A 795 1.57 25.02 20.59
C GLU A 795 2.68 25.14 21.66
N LYS A 796 2.76 26.32 22.28
CA LYS A 796 3.66 26.58 23.41
C LYS A 796 3.15 25.89 24.67
N LYS A 797 4.05 25.24 25.42
CA LYS A 797 3.80 24.90 26.83
C LYS A 797 4.12 26.12 27.69
N GLU A 798 3.29 26.42 28.70
CA GLU A 798 3.40 27.65 29.51
C GLU A 798 4.81 27.90 30.08
N GLU A 799 5.55 26.82 30.37
CA GLU A 799 6.91 26.85 30.93
C GLU A 799 8.03 27.12 29.90
N GLU A 800 7.80 26.99 28.58
CA GLU A 800 8.88 26.89 27.57
C GLU A 800 9.34 28.23 26.93
N GLY A 801 8.72 29.38 27.28
CA GLY A 801 9.03 30.66 26.62
C GLY A 801 8.69 30.66 25.11
N ASN A 802 9.03 31.72 24.38
CA ASN A 802 8.75 31.79 22.94
C ASN A 802 9.76 30.93 22.15
N ILE A 803 9.28 30.19 21.15
CA ILE A 803 10.12 29.33 20.31
C ILE A 803 11.11 30.18 19.51
N LEU A 804 10.64 31.29 18.93
CA LEU A 804 11.48 32.29 18.27
C LEU A 804 11.64 33.49 19.19
N ASN A 805 12.81 33.58 19.83
CA ASN A 805 13.20 34.73 20.63
C ASN A 805 13.77 35.86 19.75
N GLU A 806 14.02 37.02 20.36
CA GLU A 806 14.53 38.21 19.66
C GLU A 806 15.87 37.95 18.95
N GLU A 807 16.77 37.20 19.59
CA GLU A 807 18.07 36.82 19.05
C GLU A 807 17.96 35.88 17.82
N MET A 808 17.01 34.96 17.81
CA MET A 808 16.76 34.11 16.63
C MET A 808 16.16 34.93 15.48
N CYS A 809 15.27 35.87 15.79
CA CYS A 809 14.66 36.73 14.78
C CYS A 809 15.66 37.68 14.14
N SER A 810 16.66 38.17 14.88
CA SER A 810 17.70 39.04 14.33
C SER A 810 18.63 38.34 13.32
N ASN A 811 18.68 37.01 13.34
CA ASN A 811 19.45 36.18 12.41
C ASN A 811 18.70 35.85 11.10
N LEU A 812 17.46 36.32 10.94
CA LEU A 812 16.68 36.12 9.71
C LEU A 812 17.16 37.02 8.58
N LYS A 813 16.88 36.57 7.35
CA LYS A 813 17.06 37.43 6.18
C LYS A 813 16.13 38.64 6.28
N ARG A 814 16.63 39.80 5.87
CA ARG A 814 15.77 40.95 5.59
C ARG A 814 14.73 40.57 4.53
N GLY A 815 13.47 40.92 4.79
CA GLY A 815 12.31 40.56 3.98
C GLY A 815 11.70 39.19 4.31
N ALA A 816 12.21 38.48 5.33
CA ALA A 816 11.59 37.24 5.78
C ALA A 816 10.23 37.50 6.44
N VAL A 817 9.32 36.55 6.28
CA VAL A 817 7.96 36.59 6.83
C VAL A 817 7.80 35.49 7.86
N ILE A 818 7.20 35.81 9.01
CA ILE A 818 6.81 34.86 10.04
C ILE A 818 5.28 34.87 10.13
N VAL A 819 4.66 33.71 10.00
CA VAL A 819 3.24 33.49 10.27
C VAL A 819 3.13 32.68 11.55
N ASP A 820 2.59 33.29 12.60
CA ASP A 820 2.31 32.58 13.84
C ASP A 820 0.84 32.15 13.83
N LEU A 821 0.58 30.84 13.75
CA LEU A 821 -0.80 30.33 13.76
C LEU A 821 -1.34 30.12 15.19
N VAL A 822 -0.50 30.26 16.22
CA VAL A 822 -0.86 30.00 17.63
C VAL A 822 -0.83 31.30 18.45
N VAL A 823 -1.55 32.30 17.97
CA VAL A 823 -1.52 33.66 18.54
C VAL A 823 -2.41 33.80 19.78
N GLU A 824 -3.49 33.02 19.87
CA GLU A 824 -4.48 33.11 20.96
C GLU A 824 -3.86 32.93 22.35
N LYS A 825 -2.76 32.16 22.46
CA LYS A 825 -2.03 31.90 23.71
C LYS A 825 -0.79 32.80 23.90
N GLY A 826 -0.77 33.97 23.25
CA GLY A 826 0.33 34.95 23.33
C GLY A 826 1.42 34.79 22.26
N GLY A 827 1.28 33.83 21.34
CA GLY A 827 2.23 33.60 20.25
C GLY A 827 3.50 32.85 20.66
N ASN A 828 4.19 32.35 19.65
CA ASN A 828 5.47 31.64 19.72
C ASN A 828 6.65 32.45 19.20
N CYS A 829 6.42 33.64 18.63
CA CYS A 829 7.47 34.59 18.25
C CYS A 829 7.41 35.84 19.15
N SER A 830 8.57 36.33 19.61
CA SER A 830 8.65 37.54 20.47
C SER A 830 8.06 38.81 19.88
N PHE A 831 8.00 38.92 18.55
CA PHE A 831 7.43 40.08 17.85
C PHE A 831 5.95 39.92 17.49
N THR A 832 5.34 38.80 17.89
CA THR A 832 3.93 38.52 17.61
C THR A 832 3.06 39.48 18.40
N GLN A 833 2.14 40.15 17.69
CA GLN A 833 1.09 40.96 18.30
C GLN A 833 -0.25 40.40 17.88
N PHE A 834 -1.14 40.20 18.86
CA PHE A 834 -2.45 39.62 18.61
C PHE A 834 -3.25 40.45 17.60
N ASN A 835 -3.72 39.77 16.57
CA ASN A 835 -4.54 40.28 15.46
C ASN A 835 -3.90 41.43 14.65
N LYS A 836 -2.57 41.42 14.51
CA LYS A 836 -1.83 42.46 13.76
C LYS A 836 -0.73 41.86 12.89
N VAL A 837 -0.39 42.61 11.83
CA VAL A 837 0.85 42.42 11.08
C VAL A 837 1.83 43.50 11.51
N THR A 838 2.96 43.09 12.05
CA THR A 838 4.03 43.98 12.49
C THR A 838 5.20 43.90 11.51
N TYR A 839 5.79 45.05 11.22
CA TYR A 839 7.04 45.12 10.47
C TYR A 839 8.10 45.76 11.36
N ASP A 840 9.15 45.02 11.67
CA ASP A 840 10.28 45.53 12.43
C ASP A 840 11.26 46.22 11.48
N GLN A 841 11.45 47.54 11.61
CA GLN A 841 12.35 48.29 10.73
C GLN A 841 13.84 48.01 11.00
N ASN A 842 14.20 47.65 12.23
CA ASN A 842 15.59 47.42 12.63
C ASN A 842 16.11 46.12 12.04
N ILE A 843 15.29 45.06 12.09
CA ILE A 843 15.64 43.71 11.61
C ILE A 843 15.15 43.49 10.17
N GLY A 844 14.09 44.18 9.76
CA GLY A 844 13.52 44.11 8.41
C GLY A 844 12.69 42.86 8.16
N ILE A 845 11.94 42.37 9.16
CA ILE A 845 11.07 41.19 9.05
C ILE A 845 9.60 41.57 9.24
N THR A 846 8.71 40.79 8.65
CA THR A 846 7.26 40.91 8.83
C THR A 846 6.75 39.76 9.68
N VAL A 847 5.98 40.06 10.73
CA VAL A 847 5.37 39.05 11.61
C VAL A 847 3.86 39.19 11.53
N ILE A 848 3.20 38.09 11.17
CA ILE A 848 1.76 37.97 10.99
C ILE A 848 1.22 37.23 12.20
N GLY A 849 0.55 37.97 13.09
CA GLY A 849 -0.10 37.46 14.28
C GLY A 849 -1.63 37.53 14.17
N TYR A 850 -2.20 37.25 13.00
CA TYR A 850 -3.66 37.14 12.89
C TYR A 850 -4.14 35.92 13.67
N ASN A 851 -5.25 36.08 14.39
CA ASN A 851 -5.99 34.90 14.79
C ASN A 851 -6.71 34.39 13.53
N ILE A 852 -6.14 33.38 12.89
CA ILE A 852 -6.59 32.92 11.57
C ILE A 852 -7.84 32.03 11.68
N ASN A 853 -8.25 31.61 12.89
CA ASN A 853 -9.57 31.02 13.14
C ASN A 853 -10.70 31.97 12.69
N ILE A 854 -10.43 33.27 12.71
CA ILE A 854 -11.33 34.38 12.38
C ILE A 854 -11.44 34.62 10.86
N CYS A 855 -10.44 34.16 10.09
CA CYS A 855 -10.25 34.53 8.69
C CYS A 855 -10.76 33.50 7.67
N ALA A 856 -11.50 32.47 8.12
CA ALA A 856 -12.14 31.47 7.25
C ALA A 856 -13.31 32.01 6.41
N GLN A 857 -13.39 33.34 6.19
CA GLN A 857 -14.48 34.00 5.46
C GLN A 857 -14.38 33.88 3.93
N ARG A 858 -13.26 33.43 3.35
CA ARG A 858 -13.05 33.38 1.89
C ARG A 858 -12.08 32.27 1.44
N ILE A 859 -12.28 31.05 1.91
CA ILE A 859 -11.88 29.84 1.18
C ILE A 859 -13.19 29.17 0.78
#